data_AF-A0A971Q6T5-F1
#
_entry.id   AF-A0A971Q6T5-F1
#
_cell.length_a   1.000
_cell.length_b   1.000
_cell.length_c   1.000
_cell.angle_alpha   90.00
_cell.angle_beta   90.00
_cell.angle_gamma   90.00
#
_symmetry.space_group_name_H-M   'P 1'
#
loop_
_entity.id
_entity.type
_entity.pdbx_description
1 polymer ?
#
loop_
_entity_poly.entity_id
_entity_poly.type
_entity_poly.pdbx_seq_one_letter_code
_entity_poly.pdbx_strand_id
1 'polypeptide(L)'
;MGSQTAWPTFASTDSDLDIIIKLSRYYGSNGDYVLAGGGNTSVKIGDRLFVKGSGCALADIDADGFVELDRSDLEQILASDLGEDPAVREIRYKEAVLAARCCPDKGQRPSVESVLHNMMPNKFVVHVHPTLVNVYTCCETGQKICDELFGDRVLWIPYTEPGPILAQTLYAAMRDYTKRTGRQCPDGVFIGNHGYIVCGDTAEEVRERFDKVMAKLRERLDQTPSAEPFGPIKRLDADKVRKLVNVIGPALRALLAEGETLRLVNFDDTDMVMQLVGGAEGKSAALAGPLTPDHIVYCKPLPLWFQAAGDEEPKALVERLRKDINAYQQQYGFLPNVVLVEGAGMFASAEDLTGSERARLLYRNAIEVSAGAKRLGKIRPMSFQEWNFIEHGEVEAYRRAISAGARRQGRAVGKVAVVTGAAQGFGFEIAEDLVRQGACVVLTDINAEGVAAAAEKINAAAKRPQAVGLAMNVTDGASIAGAFHQTIRRFGGFDLLVSNAGVLKAGSVKDQPEKDFDFVTAVNYKGYFLCVQHAAPILAVQHLARPSLWSDIIQINSKSGLVGSNRNGAYAGSKFGGIGLTQSFALELVEDGVKVNSICPGNFFDGPLWSDPNNGLFVQYLRTGKVPGAKTIADVRKAYETKVPMGRGCTTPDVMKAIYYLMDQKYETGQAVPVTGGQVMLS
;
A
#
# COMPACT_ATOMS: atom_id res chain seq x y z
N MET A 1 2.22 9.56 -18.34
CA MET A 1 3.03 9.01 -19.44
C MET A 1 3.55 7.66 -18.97
N GLY A 2 2.86 6.57 -19.30
CA GLY A 2 3.29 5.22 -18.92
C GLY A 2 4.58 4.84 -19.65
N SER A 3 5.46 4.09 -19.00
CA SER A 3 6.59 3.46 -19.69
C SER A 3 6.02 2.56 -20.79
N GLN A 4 6.28 2.87 -22.06
CA GLN A 4 5.95 1.94 -23.13
C GLN A 4 6.80 0.69 -22.94
N THR A 5 6.19 -0.38 -22.44
CA THR A 5 6.80 -1.70 -22.45
C THR A 5 7.14 -2.02 -23.91
N ALA A 6 8.41 -2.30 -24.22
CA ALA A 6 8.77 -2.66 -25.58
C ALA A 6 8.07 -3.96 -25.99
N TRP A 7 7.65 -4.06 -27.25
CA TRP A 7 7.09 -5.31 -27.77
C TRP A 7 8.11 -6.44 -27.64
N PRO A 8 7.74 -7.60 -27.07
CA PRO A 8 8.67 -8.70 -26.87
C PRO A 8 9.21 -9.24 -28.19
N THR A 9 10.44 -9.78 -28.14
CA THR A 9 11.03 -10.51 -29.27
C THR A 9 10.61 -11.98 -29.20
N PHE A 10 10.09 -12.50 -30.31
CA PHE A 10 9.73 -13.90 -30.48
C PHE A 10 10.80 -14.61 -31.32
N ALA A 11 11.40 -15.65 -30.76
CA ALA A 11 12.38 -16.49 -31.45
C ALA A 11 11.65 -17.60 -32.21
N SER A 12 12.23 -18.07 -33.31
CA SER A 12 11.68 -19.21 -34.06
C SER A 12 11.65 -20.52 -33.26
N THR A 13 12.36 -20.58 -32.13
CA THR A 13 12.39 -21.71 -31.20
C THR A 13 11.40 -21.58 -30.05
N ASP A 14 10.71 -20.43 -29.92
CA ASP A 14 9.70 -20.25 -28.87
C ASP A 14 8.54 -21.22 -29.11
N SER A 15 8.14 -21.94 -28.06
CA SER A 15 6.90 -22.70 -28.08
C SER A 15 5.68 -21.77 -28.01
N ASP A 16 4.49 -22.30 -28.33
CA ASP A 16 3.23 -21.59 -28.12
C ASP A 16 3.06 -21.11 -26.65
N LEU A 17 3.58 -21.89 -25.68
CA LEU A 17 3.54 -21.50 -24.27
C LEU A 17 4.50 -20.33 -23.96
N ASP A 18 5.69 -20.31 -24.57
CA ASP A 18 6.63 -19.20 -24.43
C ASP A 18 6.06 -17.90 -25.02
N ILE A 19 5.37 -18.01 -26.16
CA ILE A 19 4.72 -16.88 -26.83
C ILE A 19 3.64 -16.27 -25.94
N ILE A 20 2.73 -17.09 -25.38
CA ILE A 20 1.67 -16.55 -24.52
C ILE A 20 2.24 -15.96 -23.23
N ILE A 21 3.29 -16.53 -22.63
CA ILE A 21 3.96 -15.94 -21.45
C ILE A 21 4.49 -14.54 -21.79
N LYS A 22 5.15 -14.37 -22.93
CA LYS A 22 5.64 -13.06 -23.38
C LYS A 22 4.51 -12.06 -23.62
N LEU A 23 3.41 -12.48 -24.24
CA LEU A 23 2.20 -11.67 -24.42
C LEU A 23 1.59 -11.26 -23.07
N SER A 24 1.43 -12.20 -22.14
CA SER A 24 0.90 -11.95 -20.81
C SER A 24 1.72 -10.90 -20.07
N ARG A 25 3.06 -11.01 -20.09
CA ARG A 25 3.95 -10.03 -19.46
C ARG A 25 3.85 -8.66 -20.14
N TYR A 26 3.84 -8.61 -21.47
CA TYR A 26 3.70 -7.35 -22.21
C TYR A 26 2.43 -6.58 -21.81
N TYR A 27 1.27 -7.23 -21.85
CA TYR A 27 0.01 -6.59 -21.50
C TYR A 27 -0.14 -6.37 -19.99
N GLY A 28 0.34 -7.31 -19.17
CA GLY A 28 0.25 -7.28 -17.71
C GLY A 28 1.14 -6.25 -17.03
N SER A 29 2.27 -5.89 -17.66
CA SER A 29 3.18 -4.86 -17.14
C SER A 29 2.76 -3.43 -17.50
N ASN A 30 1.72 -3.25 -18.32
CA ASN A 30 1.21 -1.92 -18.68
C ASN A 30 -0.06 -1.57 -17.88
N GLY A 31 0.06 -0.56 -17.02
CA GLY A 31 -1.04 -0.05 -16.19
C GLY A 31 -2.24 0.52 -16.97
N ASP A 32 -2.06 0.88 -18.24
CA ASP A 32 -3.17 1.34 -19.10
C ASP A 32 -4.05 0.18 -19.60
N TYR A 33 -3.55 -1.06 -19.53
CA TYR A 33 -4.22 -2.27 -20.02
C TYR A 33 -4.73 -3.15 -18.88
N VAL A 34 -3.98 -3.24 -17.79
CA VAL A 34 -4.30 -4.07 -16.62
C VAL A 34 -3.82 -3.37 -15.36
N LEU A 35 -4.66 -3.36 -14.33
CA LEU A 35 -4.30 -2.90 -12.99
C LEU A 35 -4.36 -4.03 -11.97
N ALA A 36 -3.59 -3.89 -10.89
CA ALA A 36 -3.54 -4.84 -9.76
C ALA A 36 -3.33 -6.33 -10.14
N GLY A 37 -2.65 -6.62 -11.25
CA GLY A 37 -2.38 -7.98 -11.70
C GLY A 37 -3.58 -8.72 -12.31
N GLY A 38 -4.63 -7.96 -12.69
CA GLY A 38 -5.83 -8.46 -13.36
C GLY A 38 -5.59 -9.03 -14.77
N GLY A 39 -6.66 -9.14 -15.55
CA GLY A 39 -6.64 -9.75 -16.88
C GLY A 39 -6.42 -11.27 -16.89
N ASN A 40 -6.61 -11.86 -18.07
CA ASN A 40 -6.53 -13.29 -18.30
C ASN A 40 -6.00 -13.57 -19.71
N THR A 41 -5.24 -14.65 -19.86
CA THR A 41 -4.60 -15.03 -21.12
C THR A 41 -4.63 -16.53 -21.28
N SER A 42 -4.75 -17.00 -22.51
CA SER A 42 -4.69 -18.44 -22.79
C SER A 42 -4.12 -18.76 -24.16
N VAL A 43 -3.61 -19.99 -24.31
CA VAL A 43 -3.20 -20.57 -25.58
C VAL A 43 -3.79 -21.97 -25.76
N LYS A 44 -4.19 -22.28 -26.99
CA LYS A 44 -4.69 -23.61 -27.39
C LYS A 44 -3.59 -24.41 -28.07
N ILE A 45 -3.30 -25.61 -27.58
CA ILE A 45 -2.29 -26.52 -28.14
C ILE A 45 -2.94 -27.89 -28.31
N GLY A 46 -3.33 -28.23 -29.53
CA GLY A 46 -4.08 -29.46 -29.80
C GLY A 46 -5.41 -29.52 -29.05
N ASP A 47 -5.59 -30.57 -28.25
CA ASP A 47 -6.76 -30.82 -27.39
C ASP A 47 -6.67 -30.14 -26.01
N ARG A 48 -5.60 -29.35 -25.75
CA ARG A 48 -5.35 -28.68 -24.47
C ARG A 48 -5.56 -27.18 -24.55
N LEU A 49 -6.09 -26.62 -23.46
CA LEU A 49 -6.10 -25.18 -23.18
C LEU A 49 -5.17 -24.88 -22.01
N PHE A 50 -4.18 -24.02 -22.23
CA PHE A 50 -3.36 -23.45 -21.17
C PHE A 50 -3.90 -22.07 -20.85
N VAL A 51 -4.47 -21.88 -19.67
CA VAL A 51 -5.09 -20.61 -19.24
C VAL A 51 -4.46 -20.13 -17.94
N LYS A 52 -4.28 -18.81 -17.81
CA LYS A 52 -3.74 -18.21 -16.58
C LYS A 52 -4.55 -18.66 -15.36
N GLY A 53 -3.84 -19.13 -14.34
CA GLY A 53 -4.42 -19.57 -13.08
C GLY A 53 -4.98 -18.40 -12.27
N SER A 54 -6.07 -18.66 -11.55
CA SER A 54 -6.62 -17.73 -10.57
C SER A 54 -5.56 -17.38 -9.52
N GLY A 55 -5.27 -16.10 -9.35
CA GLY A 55 -4.26 -15.61 -8.39
C GLY A 55 -2.87 -15.31 -8.97
N CYS A 56 -2.60 -15.62 -10.24
CA CYS A 56 -1.33 -15.29 -10.89
C CYS A 56 -1.39 -13.90 -11.54
N ALA A 57 -0.40 -13.02 -11.33
CA ALA A 57 -0.34 -11.74 -12.02
C ALA A 57 0.24 -11.90 -13.43
N LEU A 58 -0.36 -11.27 -14.44
CA LEU A 58 0.14 -11.36 -15.83
C LEU A 58 1.56 -10.80 -16.00
N ALA A 59 1.90 -9.72 -15.28
CA ALA A 59 3.18 -9.04 -15.37
C ALA A 59 4.39 -9.94 -15.09
N ASP A 60 4.23 -10.91 -14.19
CA ASP A 60 5.31 -11.78 -13.70
C ASP A 60 5.04 -13.26 -13.98
N ILE A 61 4.03 -13.59 -14.81
CA ILE A 61 3.61 -14.98 -15.04
C ILE A 61 4.70 -15.80 -15.71
N ASP A 62 4.81 -17.08 -15.36
CA ASP A 62 5.66 -18.09 -16.00
C ASP A 62 4.84 -19.32 -16.39
N ALA A 63 5.50 -20.40 -16.81
CA ALA A 63 4.84 -21.64 -17.22
C ALA A 63 3.97 -22.26 -16.11
N ASP A 64 4.39 -22.18 -14.85
CA ASP A 64 3.64 -22.70 -13.70
C ASP A 64 2.44 -21.81 -13.34
N GLY A 65 2.38 -20.59 -13.90
CA GLY A 65 1.21 -19.72 -13.82
C GLY A 65 0.04 -20.13 -14.72
N PHE A 66 0.23 -21.09 -15.65
CA PHE A 66 -0.82 -21.61 -16.52
C PHE A 66 -1.36 -22.95 -16.03
N VAL A 67 -2.68 -23.10 -16.08
CA VAL A 67 -3.41 -24.34 -15.79
C VAL A 67 -3.76 -25.01 -17.09
N GLU A 68 -3.37 -26.28 -17.20
CA GLU A 68 -3.66 -27.13 -18.35
C GLU A 68 -5.04 -27.80 -18.19
N LEU A 69 -5.92 -27.56 -19.15
CA LEU A 69 -7.31 -28.03 -19.18
C LEU A 69 -7.60 -28.82 -20.45
N ASP A 70 -8.45 -29.85 -20.34
CA ASP A 70 -8.96 -30.62 -21.47
C ASP A 70 -10.07 -29.84 -22.20
N ARG A 71 -9.91 -29.63 -23.52
CA ARG A 71 -10.86 -28.81 -24.29
C ARG A 71 -12.20 -29.50 -24.52
N SER A 72 -12.22 -30.83 -24.63
CA SER A 72 -13.47 -31.59 -24.77
C SER A 72 -14.31 -31.47 -23.51
N ASP A 73 -13.68 -31.52 -22.34
CA ASP A 73 -14.39 -31.32 -21.07
C ASP A 73 -14.98 -29.90 -20.99
N LEU A 74 -14.22 -28.87 -21.39
CA LEU A 74 -14.72 -27.48 -21.42
C LEU A 74 -15.90 -27.29 -22.39
N GLU A 75 -15.89 -27.99 -23.53
CA GLU A 75 -17.01 -28.00 -24.49
C GLU A 75 -18.27 -28.67 -23.90
N GLN A 76 -18.10 -29.76 -23.15
CA GLN A 76 -19.21 -30.43 -22.47
C GLN A 76 -19.81 -29.54 -21.37
N ILE A 77 -18.98 -28.79 -20.63
CA ILE A 77 -19.45 -27.85 -19.60
C ILE A 77 -20.36 -26.79 -20.23
N LEU A 78 -19.99 -26.24 -21.38
CA LEU A 78 -20.81 -25.25 -22.08
C LEU A 78 -22.19 -25.79 -22.46
N ALA A 79 -22.27 -27.05 -22.86
CA ALA A 79 -23.50 -27.73 -23.26
C ALA A 79 -24.33 -28.25 -22.07
N SER A 80 -23.77 -28.25 -20.86
CA SER A 80 -24.41 -28.81 -19.67
C SER A 80 -25.46 -27.88 -19.06
N ASP A 81 -26.53 -28.47 -18.53
CA ASP A 81 -27.46 -27.77 -17.65
C ASP A 81 -26.89 -27.72 -16.23
N LEU A 82 -26.44 -26.54 -15.82
CA LEU A 82 -25.86 -26.30 -14.50
C LEU A 82 -26.91 -25.92 -13.45
N GLY A 83 -28.19 -25.83 -13.84
CA GLY A 83 -29.31 -25.44 -12.99
C GLY A 83 -29.65 -23.95 -13.06
N GLU A 84 -30.89 -23.64 -12.65
CA GLU A 84 -31.44 -22.28 -12.68
C GLU A 84 -30.97 -21.41 -11.51
N ASP A 85 -30.73 -22.02 -10.35
CA ASP A 85 -30.27 -21.31 -9.14
C ASP A 85 -28.83 -20.79 -9.32
N PRO A 86 -28.59 -19.46 -9.20
CA PRO A 86 -27.27 -18.87 -9.46
C PRO A 86 -26.15 -19.42 -8.56
N ALA A 87 -26.42 -19.66 -7.27
CA ALA A 87 -25.41 -20.12 -6.33
C ALA A 87 -25.02 -21.57 -6.60
N VAL A 88 -26.01 -22.44 -6.84
CA VAL A 88 -25.78 -23.84 -7.23
C VAL A 88 -25.04 -23.90 -8.57
N ARG A 89 -25.42 -23.06 -9.53
CA ARG A 89 -24.78 -22.98 -10.85
C ARG A 89 -23.31 -22.56 -10.75
N GLU A 90 -22.96 -21.58 -9.93
CA GLU A 90 -21.57 -21.13 -9.72
C GLU A 90 -20.70 -22.26 -9.14
N ILE A 91 -21.22 -22.98 -8.13
CA ILE A 91 -20.53 -24.12 -7.51
C ILE A 91 -20.30 -25.23 -8.54
N ARG A 92 -21.34 -25.68 -9.24
CA ARG A 92 -21.25 -26.76 -10.23
C ARG A 92 -20.31 -26.39 -11.38
N TYR A 93 -20.41 -25.16 -11.88
CA TYR A 93 -19.52 -24.67 -12.93
C TYR A 93 -18.06 -24.72 -12.47
N LYS A 94 -17.77 -24.22 -11.27
CA LYS A 94 -16.43 -24.26 -10.69
C LYS A 94 -15.92 -25.69 -10.56
N GLU A 95 -16.72 -26.59 -9.99
CA GLU A 95 -16.35 -28.00 -9.83
C GLU A 95 -16.05 -28.66 -11.18
N ALA A 96 -16.85 -28.38 -12.19
CA ALA A 96 -16.64 -28.92 -13.53
C ALA A 96 -15.35 -28.37 -14.18
N VAL A 97 -15.08 -27.07 -14.08
CA VAL A 97 -13.83 -26.48 -14.59
C VAL A 97 -12.61 -27.01 -13.81
N LEU A 98 -12.74 -27.28 -12.51
CA LEU A 98 -11.69 -27.92 -11.71
C LEU A 98 -11.46 -29.39 -12.13
N ALA A 99 -12.51 -30.10 -12.51
CA ALA A 99 -12.44 -31.48 -12.99
C ALA A 99 -11.74 -31.58 -14.37
N ALA A 100 -11.88 -30.56 -15.21
CA ALA A 100 -11.24 -30.49 -16.54
C ALA A 100 -9.69 -30.33 -16.51
N ARG A 101 -9.06 -30.27 -15.32
CA ARG A 101 -7.60 -30.16 -15.20
C ARG A 101 -6.90 -31.44 -15.60
N CYS A 102 -5.87 -31.30 -16.44
CA CYS A 102 -5.01 -32.41 -16.83
C CYS A 102 -4.03 -32.80 -15.71
N CYS A 103 -3.71 -31.88 -14.80
CA CYS A 103 -2.76 -32.08 -13.69
C CYS A 103 -3.38 -31.66 -12.33
N PRO A 104 -4.37 -32.41 -11.80
CA PRO A 104 -5.07 -32.03 -10.57
C PRO A 104 -4.15 -31.97 -9.34
N ASP A 105 -3.09 -32.78 -9.30
CA ASP A 105 -2.14 -32.85 -8.17
C ASP A 105 -1.34 -31.56 -7.95
N LYS A 106 -1.25 -30.68 -8.96
CA LYS A 106 -0.62 -29.35 -8.80
C LYS A 106 -1.45 -28.40 -7.94
N GLY A 107 -2.71 -28.72 -7.64
CA GLY A 107 -3.60 -27.91 -6.81
C GLY A 107 -3.95 -26.53 -7.40
N GLN A 108 -3.58 -26.25 -8.65
CA GLN A 108 -3.82 -24.96 -9.30
C GLN A 108 -5.31 -24.72 -9.52
N ARG A 109 -5.78 -23.49 -9.33
CA ARG A 109 -7.15 -23.10 -9.63
C ARG A 109 -7.22 -22.44 -11.02
N PRO A 110 -7.91 -23.00 -12.01
CA PRO A 110 -8.10 -22.36 -13.32
C PRO A 110 -8.93 -21.08 -13.20
N SER A 111 -8.88 -20.24 -14.23
CA SER A 111 -9.77 -19.07 -14.33
C SER A 111 -11.22 -19.51 -14.47
N VAL A 112 -12.17 -18.75 -13.91
CA VAL A 112 -13.60 -18.99 -14.15
C VAL A 112 -14.02 -18.71 -15.59
N GLU A 113 -13.18 -18.00 -16.34
CA GLU A 113 -13.43 -17.72 -17.76
C GLU A 113 -12.81 -18.79 -18.68
N SER A 114 -12.36 -19.92 -18.15
CA SER A 114 -11.71 -20.96 -18.95
C SER A 114 -12.57 -21.46 -20.11
N VAL A 115 -13.88 -21.64 -19.90
CA VAL A 115 -14.81 -22.04 -20.96
C VAL A 115 -14.92 -20.94 -22.03
N LEU A 116 -15.03 -19.68 -21.61
CA LEU A 116 -15.02 -18.53 -22.52
C LEU A 116 -13.74 -18.50 -23.38
N HIS A 117 -12.58 -18.70 -22.77
CA HIS A 117 -11.29 -18.72 -23.47
C HIS A 117 -11.19 -19.88 -24.47
N ASN A 118 -11.76 -21.04 -24.15
CA ASN A 118 -11.83 -22.18 -25.08
C ASN A 118 -12.69 -21.85 -26.30
N MET A 119 -13.78 -21.10 -26.12
CA MET A 119 -14.73 -20.77 -27.20
C MET A 119 -14.22 -19.71 -28.18
N MET A 120 -13.16 -18.97 -27.83
CA MET A 120 -12.52 -18.08 -28.79
C MET A 120 -11.83 -18.90 -29.89
N PRO A 121 -12.06 -18.59 -31.18
CA PRO A 121 -11.70 -19.47 -32.30
C PRO A 121 -10.19 -19.58 -32.55
N ASN A 122 -9.42 -18.51 -32.26
CA ASN A 122 -7.99 -18.49 -32.54
C ASN A 122 -7.15 -19.06 -31.38
N LYS A 123 -5.89 -19.38 -31.70
CA LYS A 123 -4.92 -20.01 -30.79
C LYS A 123 -4.64 -19.18 -29.54
N PHE A 124 -4.25 -17.92 -29.68
CA PHE A 124 -3.91 -17.02 -28.58
C PHE A 124 -5.09 -16.13 -28.24
N VAL A 125 -5.39 -16.01 -26.94
CA VAL A 125 -6.47 -15.18 -26.42
C VAL A 125 -5.91 -14.28 -25.33
N VAL A 126 -6.11 -12.97 -25.49
CA VAL A 126 -5.75 -11.95 -24.51
C VAL A 126 -7.02 -11.25 -24.07
N HIS A 127 -7.37 -11.40 -22.80
CA HIS A 127 -8.48 -10.72 -22.14
C HIS A 127 -7.91 -9.74 -21.12
N VAL A 128 -8.02 -8.45 -21.38
CA VAL A 128 -7.48 -7.38 -20.53
C VAL A 128 -8.53 -6.31 -20.30
N HIS A 129 -8.26 -5.38 -19.38
CA HIS A 129 -9.24 -4.37 -18.96
C HIS A 129 -8.71 -2.94 -19.22
N PRO A 130 -8.41 -2.55 -20.47
CA PRO A 130 -7.80 -1.26 -20.72
C PRO A 130 -8.72 -0.12 -20.29
N THR A 131 -8.15 0.87 -19.60
CA THR A 131 -8.89 2.06 -19.15
C THR A 131 -9.67 2.69 -20.29
N LEU A 132 -9.02 2.80 -21.46
CA LEU A 132 -9.61 3.37 -22.65
C LEU A 132 -10.81 2.57 -23.16
N VAL A 133 -10.78 1.23 -23.10
CA VAL A 133 -11.95 0.42 -23.51
C VAL A 133 -13.06 0.60 -22.47
N ASN A 134 -12.72 0.60 -21.19
CA ASN A 134 -13.69 0.75 -20.11
C ASN A 134 -14.40 2.12 -20.11
N VAL A 135 -13.78 3.17 -20.65
CA VAL A 135 -14.47 4.44 -20.95
C VAL A 135 -15.70 4.23 -21.85
N TYR A 136 -15.63 3.32 -22.83
CA TYR A 136 -16.76 3.01 -23.72
C TYR A 136 -17.67 1.97 -23.10
N THR A 137 -17.14 0.89 -22.53
CA THR A 137 -17.98 -0.21 -21.98
C THR A 137 -18.77 0.21 -20.75
N CYS A 138 -18.36 1.28 -20.06
CA CYS A 138 -19.07 1.92 -18.96
C CYS A 138 -19.83 3.19 -19.38
N CYS A 139 -20.14 3.36 -20.68
CA CYS A 139 -20.91 4.49 -21.21
C CYS A 139 -22.23 3.99 -21.81
N GLU A 140 -23.37 4.65 -21.52
CA GLU A 140 -24.69 4.27 -22.07
C GLU A 140 -24.73 4.31 -23.61
N THR A 141 -23.97 5.22 -24.23
CA THR A 141 -23.85 5.32 -25.69
C THR A 141 -22.68 4.51 -26.25
N GLY A 142 -21.96 3.76 -25.41
CA GLY A 142 -20.74 3.04 -25.77
C GLY A 142 -20.93 2.04 -26.90
N GLN A 143 -22.00 1.23 -26.85
CA GLN A 143 -22.32 0.27 -27.90
C GLN A 143 -22.55 0.97 -29.25
N LYS A 144 -23.36 2.03 -29.26
CA LYS A 144 -23.64 2.80 -30.47
C LYS A 144 -22.35 3.38 -31.08
N ILE A 145 -21.46 3.92 -30.25
CA ILE A 145 -20.17 4.45 -30.71
C ILE A 145 -19.29 3.32 -31.25
N CYS A 146 -19.30 2.14 -30.62
CA CYS A 146 -18.58 0.97 -31.11
C CYS A 146 -19.09 0.53 -32.49
N ASP A 147 -20.41 0.48 -32.67
CA ASP A 147 -21.05 0.15 -33.96
C ASP A 147 -20.66 1.17 -35.04
N GLU A 148 -20.63 2.47 -34.72
CA GLU A 148 -20.20 3.54 -35.64
C GLU A 148 -18.71 3.42 -36.04
N LEU A 149 -17.82 3.09 -35.10
CA LEU A 149 -16.38 3.05 -35.34
C LEU A 149 -15.91 1.77 -36.05
N PHE A 150 -16.56 0.65 -35.74
CA PHE A 150 -16.07 -0.68 -36.09
C PHE A 150 -17.06 -1.50 -36.93
N GLY A 151 -18.35 -1.18 -36.89
CA GLY A 151 -19.41 -2.04 -37.42
C GLY A 151 -19.21 -3.48 -36.95
N ASP A 152 -19.24 -4.42 -37.89
CA ASP A 152 -19.04 -5.85 -37.60
C ASP A 152 -17.59 -6.29 -37.35
N ARG A 153 -16.67 -5.35 -37.13
CA ARG A 153 -15.29 -5.72 -36.77
C ARG A 153 -15.11 -5.94 -35.28
N VAL A 154 -15.90 -5.30 -34.44
CA VAL A 154 -15.85 -5.50 -32.99
C VAL A 154 -17.22 -5.95 -32.51
N LEU A 155 -17.26 -7.06 -31.77
CA LEU A 155 -18.48 -7.59 -31.20
C LEU A 155 -18.73 -6.97 -29.82
N TRP A 156 -19.94 -6.46 -29.58
CA TRP A 156 -20.35 -5.95 -28.28
C TRP A 156 -21.20 -6.98 -27.53
N ILE A 157 -20.76 -7.35 -26.33
CA ILE A 157 -21.51 -8.16 -25.39
C ILE A 157 -22.00 -7.22 -24.27
N PRO A 158 -23.32 -7.11 -24.02
CA PRO A 158 -23.81 -6.35 -22.87
C PRO A 158 -23.26 -6.97 -21.57
N TYR A 159 -23.30 -6.21 -20.47
CA TYR A 159 -22.87 -6.78 -19.19
C TYR A 159 -23.62 -8.07 -18.91
N THR A 160 -22.84 -9.08 -18.55
CA THR A 160 -23.30 -10.42 -18.25
C THR A 160 -22.49 -10.94 -17.08
N GLU A 161 -23.12 -11.67 -16.17
CA GLU A 161 -22.46 -12.28 -15.02
C GLU A 161 -21.26 -13.14 -15.45
N PRO A 162 -20.04 -12.89 -14.91
CA PRO A 162 -18.87 -13.71 -15.21
C PRO A 162 -19.09 -15.19 -14.90
N GLY A 163 -18.39 -16.05 -15.65
CA GLY A 163 -18.50 -17.51 -15.52
C GLY A 163 -19.44 -18.12 -16.56
N PRO A 164 -20.37 -19.02 -16.18
CA PRO A 164 -21.12 -19.83 -17.14
C PRO A 164 -22.03 -19.01 -18.06
N ILE A 165 -22.72 -17.99 -17.52
CA ILE A 165 -23.64 -17.17 -18.31
C ILE A 165 -22.88 -16.34 -19.34
N LEU A 166 -21.77 -15.69 -18.95
CA LEU A 166 -20.92 -14.98 -19.89
C LEU A 166 -20.37 -15.89 -20.99
N ALA A 167 -19.93 -17.11 -20.66
CA ALA A 167 -19.44 -18.08 -21.64
C ALA A 167 -20.54 -18.48 -22.65
N GLN A 168 -21.75 -18.76 -22.17
CA GLN A 168 -22.91 -19.10 -23.03
C GLN A 168 -23.34 -17.92 -23.91
N THR A 169 -23.43 -16.72 -23.35
CA THR A 169 -23.78 -15.49 -24.08
C THR A 169 -22.77 -15.19 -25.17
N LEU A 170 -21.47 -15.29 -24.86
CA LEU A 170 -20.42 -15.07 -25.85
C LEU A 170 -20.48 -16.12 -26.96
N TYR A 171 -20.66 -17.39 -26.62
CA TYR A 171 -20.74 -18.46 -27.62
C TYR A 171 -21.92 -18.25 -28.58
N ALA A 172 -23.10 -17.90 -28.07
CA ALA A 172 -24.25 -17.56 -28.90
C ALA A 172 -23.96 -16.37 -29.82
N ALA A 173 -23.40 -15.29 -29.27
CA ALA A 173 -23.05 -14.09 -30.02
C ALA A 173 -22.00 -14.35 -31.12
N MET A 174 -21.00 -15.20 -30.85
CA MET A 174 -19.98 -15.61 -31.82
C MET A 174 -20.56 -16.47 -32.96
N ARG A 175 -21.52 -17.35 -32.67
CA ARG A 175 -22.22 -18.12 -33.70
C ARG A 175 -23.04 -17.22 -34.62
N ASP A 176 -23.76 -16.26 -34.05
CA ASP A 176 -24.58 -15.33 -34.82
C ASP A 176 -23.71 -14.34 -35.60
N TYR A 177 -22.58 -13.90 -35.02
CA TYR A 177 -21.54 -13.16 -35.72
C TYR A 177 -21.05 -13.90 -36.97
N THR A 178 -20.71 -15.18 -36.82
CA THR A 178 -20.19 -16.01 -37.91
C THR A 178 -21.22 -16.18 -39.01
N LYS A 179 -22.48 -16.49 -38.66
CA LYS A 179 -23.58 -16.61 -39.63
C LYS A 179 -23.80 -15.32 -40.42
N ARG A 180 -23.70 -14.17 -39.75
CA ARG A 180 -24.03 -12.86 -40.31
C ARG A 180 -22.92 -12.27 -41.18
N THR A 181 -21.65 -12.50 -40.81
CA THR A 181 -20.49 -11.86 -41.44
C THR A 181 -19.65 -12.80 -42.30
N GLY A 182 -19.82 -14.12 -42.13
CA GLY A 182 -18.95 -15.14 -42.70
C GLY A 182 -17.57 -15.23 -42.07
N ARG A 183 -17.26 -14.42 -41.05
CA ARG A 183 -15.95 -14.39 -40.35
C ARG A 183 -15.98 -15.23 -39.09
N GLN A 184 -14.86 -15.89 -38.80
CA GLN A 184 -14.74 -16.78 -37.64
C GLN A 184 -14.38 -16.03 -36.33
N CYS A 185 -13.46 -15.04 -36.35
CA CYS A 185 -13.17 -14.16 -35.20
C CYS A 185 -13.45 -12.69 -35.58
N PRO A 186 -14.07 -11.90 -34.69
CA PRO A 186 -14.03 -10.44 -34.81
C PRO A 186 -12.61 -9.90 -34.54
N ASP A 187 -12.32 -8.66 -34.96
CA ASP A 187 -11.08 -7.95 -34.60
C ASP A 187 -11.02 -7.72 -33.06
N GLY A 188 -12.15 -7.82 -32.36
CA GLY A 188 -12.23 -7.65 -30.91
C GLY A 188 -13.61 -7.96 -30.32
N VAL A 189 -13.66 -8.25 -29.03
CA VAL A 189 -14.91 -8.38 -28.26
C VAL A 189 -14.88 -7.44 -27.06
N PHE A 190 -15.85 -6.53 -26.98
CA PHE A 190 -16.07 -5.70 -25.80
C PHE A 190 -17.15 -6.31 -24.91
N ILE A 191 -16.90 -6.29 -23.61
CA ILE A 191 -17.87 -6.71 -22.60
C ILE A 191 -18.24 -5.49 -21.77
N GLY A 192 -19.53 -5.15 -21.76
CA GLY A 192 -20.09 -4.04 -20.99
C GLY A 192 -19.63 -4.09 -19.53
N ASN A 193 -19.13 -2.97 -19.00
CA ASN A 193 -18.63 -2.84 -17.63
C ASN A 193 -17.55 -3.86 -17.22
N HIS A 194 -16.78 -4.40 -18.16
CA HIS A 194 -15.79 -5.43 -17.84
C HIS A 194 -14.44 -5.20 -18.54
N GLY A 195 -14.38 -5.40 -19.85
CA GLY A 195 -13.09 -5.42 -20.54
C GLY A 195 -13.12 -5.76 -22.02
N TYR A 196 -11.94 -6.17 -22.51
CA TYR A 196 -11.63 -6.36 -23.91
C TYR A 196 -10.97 -7.72 -24.16
N ILE A 197 -11.53 -8.51 -25.06
CA ILE A 197 -10.92 -9.75 -25.55
C ILE A 197 -10.44 -9.54 -26.98
N VAL A 198 -9.19 -9.91 -27.24
CA VAL A 198 -8.61 -10.01 -28.58
C VAL A 198 -8.05 -11.42 -28.79
N CYS A 199 -8.21 -11.94 -30.00
CA CYS A 199 -7.85 -13.30 -30.37
C CYS A 199 -7.02 -13.30 -31.66
N GLY A 200 -6.07 -14.22 -31.83
CA GLY A 200 -5.23 -14.35 -33.03
C GLY A 200 -4.41 -15.64 -33.05
N ASP A 201 -3.98 -16.08 -34.24
CA ASP A 201 -3.17 -17.30 -34.40
C ASP A 201 -1.68 -17.04 -34.24
N THR A 202 -1.28 -15.76 -34.25
CA THR A 202 0.09 -15.28 -33.98
C THR A 202 0.07 -14.12 -32.99
N ALA A 203 1.20 -13.86 -32.33
CA ALA A 203 1.36 -12.71 -31.44
C ALA A 203 1.19 -11.38 -32.19
N GLU A 204 1.66 -11.31 -33.43
CA GLU A 204 1.57 -10.14 -34.30
C GLU A 204 0.12 -9.83 -34.67
N GLU A 205 -0.69 -10.85 -34.97
CA GLU A 205 -2.11 -10.66 -35.27
C GLU A 205 -2.89 -10.14 -34.05
N VAL A 206 -2.61 -10.69 -32.86
CA VAL A 206 -3.16 -10.19 -31.59
C VAL A 206 -2.82 -8.71 -31.40
N ARG A 207 -1.56 -8.34 -31.61
CA ARG A 207 -1.10 -6.96 -31.50
C ARG A 207 -1.77 -6.04 -32.51
N GLU A 208 -1.78 -6.41 -33.78
CA GLU A 208 -2.32 -5.57 -34.85
C GLU A 208 -3.80 -5.26 -34.58
N ARG A 209 -4.58 -6.28 -34.20
CA ARG A 209 -5.99 -6.12 -33.83
C ARG A 209 -6.15 -5.20 -32.62
N PHE A 210 -5.37 -5.43 -31.56
CA PHE A 210 -5.39 -4.64 -30.35
C PHE A 210 -5.05 -3.16 -30.61
N ASP A 211 -3.91 -2.90 -31.25
CA ASP A 211 -3.40 -1.55 -31.51
C ASP A 211 -4.36 -0.76 -32.41
N LYS A 212 -4.94 -1.40 -33.43
CA LYS A 212 -5.92 -0.78 -34.33
C LYS A 212 -7.21 -0.38 -33.63
N VAL A 213 -7.73 -1.23 -32.73
CA VAL A 213 -8.92 -0.92 -31.94
C VAL A 213 -8.62 0.23 -30.98
N MET A 214 -7.50 0.15 -30.24
CA MET A 214 -7.09 1.17 -29.28
C MET A 214 -6.85 2.54 -29.94
N ALA A 215 -6.23 2.57 -31.12
CA ALA A 215 -5.99 3.80 -31.88
C ALA A 215 -7.29 4.51 -32.25
N LYS A 216 -8.29 3.78 -32.78
CA LYS A 216 -9.60 4.35 -33.13
C LYS A 216 -10.38 4.86 -31.93
N LEU A 217 -10.36 4.11 -30.82
CA LEU A 217 -10.97 4.57 -29.57
C LEU A 217 -10.28 5.86 -29.08
N ARG A 218 -8.95 5.90 -29.08
CA ARG A 218 -8.20 7.08 -28.64
C ARG A 218 -8.55 8.29 -29.47
N GLU A 219 -8.52 8.15 -30.80
CA GLU A 219 -8.90 9.21 -31.74
C GLU A 219 -10.32 9.74 -31.46
N ARG A 220 -11.30 8.86 -31.26
CA ARG A 220 -12.68 9.25 -30.97
C ARG A 220 -12.82 9.99 -29.64
N LEU A 221 -12.09 9.57 -28.60
CA LEU A 221 -12.12 10.20 -27.29
C LEU A 221 -11.45 11.58 -27.34
N ASP A 222 -10.30 11.69 -28.01
CA ASP A 222 -9.53 12.93 -28.14
C ASP A 222 -10.32 14.01 -28.91
N GLN A 223 -11.16 13.61 -29.87
CA GLN A 223 -12.10 14.49 -30.57
C GLN A 223 -13.26 15.01 -29.68
N THR A 224 -13.42 14.49 -28.45
CA THR A 224 -14.46 14.93 -27.50
C THR A 224 -13.83 15.49 -26.22
N PRO A 225 -13.20 16.67 -26.27
CA PRO A 225 -12.57 17.27 -25.10
C PRO A 225 -13.61 17.70 -24.06
N SER A 226 -13.28 17.53 -22.78
CA SER A 226 -13.97 18.17 -21.67
C SER A 226 -12.93 18.57 -20.63
N ALA A 227 -12.91 19.86 -20.26
CA ALA A 227 -11.98 20.36 -19.26
C ALA A 227 -12.39 19.94 -17.83
N GLU A 228 -13.68 19.79 -17.59
CA GLU A 228 -14.26 19.53 -16.26
C GLU A 228 -15.38 18.49 -16.38
N PRO A 229 -15.05 17.19 -16.43
CA PRO A 229 -16.04 16.14 -16.68
C PRO A 229 -17.13 16.08 -15.59
N PHE A 230 -16.82 16.52 -14.37
CA PHE A 230 -17.78 16.56 -13.25
C PHE A 230 -18.21 18.00 -12.89
N GLY A 231 -18.09 18.93 -13.84
CA GLY A 231 -18.42 20.34 -13.64
C GLY A 231 -17.38 21.13 -12.83
N PRO A 232 -17.68 22.40 -12.50
CA PRO A 232 -16.73 23.32 -11.87
C PRO A 232 -16.09 22.75 -10.61
N ILE A 233 -14.77 22.90 -10.51
CA ILE A 233 -13.98 22.33 -9.41
C ILE A 233 -13.85 23.35 -8.26
N LYS A 234 -14.30 22.96 -7.07
CA LYS A 234 -14.05 23.67 -5.82
C LYS A 234 -12.99 22.96 -5.00
N ARG A 235 -11.92 23.68 -4.65
CA ARG A 235 -10.85 23.19 -3.76
C ARG A 235 -10.92 23.89 -2.42
N LEU A 236 -10.64 23.15 -1.35
CA LEU A 236 -10.34 23.75 -0.06
C LEU A 236 -8.93 24.35 -0.09
N ASP A 237 -8.70 25.32 0.79
CA ASP A 237 -7.38 25.91 1.01
C ASP A 237 -6.36 24.84 1.47
N ALA A 238 -5.09 24.99 1.09
CA ALA A 238 -4.05 24.00 1.36
C ALA A 238 -3.84 23.74 2.86
N ASP A 239 -3.94 24.77 3.72
CA ASP A 239 -3.80 24.61 5.16
C ASP A 239 -5.00 23.88 5.75
N LYS A 240 -6.20 24.15 5.22
CA LYS A 240 -7.43 23.42 5.57
C LYS A 240 -7.32 21.95 5.20
N VAL A 241 -6.85 21.62 3.99
CA VAL A 241 -6.62 20.24 3.56
C VAL A 241 -5.58 19.56 4.47
N ARG A 242 -4.47 20.24 4.77
CA ARG A 242 -3.43 19.70 5.67
C ARG A 242 -4.00 19.34 7.05
N LYS A 243 -4.82 20.22 7.63
CA LYS A 243 -5.50 19.96 8.92
C LYS A 243 -6.44 18.75 8.84
N LEU A 244 -7.28 18.69 7.81
CA LEU A 244 -8.19 17.56 7.59
C LEU A 244 -7.43 16.24 7.44
N VAL A 245 -6.37 16.21 6.62
CA VAL A 245 -5.55 15.02 6.42
C VAL A 245 -4.95 14.53 7.72
N ASN A 246 -4.44 15.44 8.54
CA ASN A 246 -3.80 15.11 9.81
C ASN A 246 -4.76 14.58 10.88
N VAL A 247 -6.08 14.74 10.70
CA VAL A 247 -7.11 14.20 11.60
C VAL A 247 -7.81 12.98 11.00
N ILE A 248 -8.25 13.07 9.74
CA ILE A 248 -9.00 12.00 9.08
C ILE A 248 -8.14 10.76 8.87
N GLY A 249 -6.87 10.92 8.49
CA GLY A 249 -5.96 9.78 8.30
C GLY A 249 -5.88 8.89 9.55
N PRO A 250 -5.46 9.42 10.72
CA PRO A 250 -5.28 8.60 11.92
C PRO A 250 -6.61 8.05 12.44
N ALA A 251 -7.69 8.83 12.28
CA ALA A 251 -9.02 8.38 12.63
C ALA A 251 -9.46 7.18 11.77
N LEU A 252 -9.26 7.22 10.45
CA LEU A 252 -9.61 6.12 9.55
C LEU A 252 -8.83 4.84 9.86
N ARG A 253 -7.54 4.94 10.19
CA ARG A 253 -6.74 3.77 10.60
C ARG A 253 -7.40 3.00 11.75
N ALA A 254 -7.89 3.73 12.76
CA ALA A 254 -8.51 3.18 13.96
C ALA A 254 -9.98 2.78 13.79
N LEU A 255 -10.79 3.62 13.12
CA LEU A 255 -12.21 3.37 12.89
C LEU A 255 -12.44 2.15 11.99
N LEU A 256 -11.54 1.90 11.05
CA LEU A 256 -11.63 0.78 10.11
C LEU A 256 -10.85 -0.47 10.57
N ALA A 257 -10.26 -0.44 11.77
CA ALA A 257 -9.43 -1.52 12.30
C ALA A 257 -10.21 -2.81 12.59
N GLU A 258 -9.55 -3.95 12.41
CA GLU A 258 -10.09 -5.28 12.74
C GLU A 258 -9.44 -5.81 14.02
N GLY A 259 -10.23 -5.93 15.09
CA GLY A 259 -9.70 -6.24 16.42
C GLY A 259 -8.66 -5.20 16.87
N GLU A 260 -7.45 -5.65 17.20
CA GLU A 260 -6.30 -4.79 17.54
C GLU A 260 -5.45 -4.38 16.32
N THR A 261 -5.76 -4.88 15.12
CA THR A 261 -4.98 -4.62 13.90
C THR A 261 -5.50 -3.38 13.16
N LEU A 262 -4.69 -2.33 13.15
CA LEU A 262 -4.97 -1.08 12.43
C LEU A 262 -4.92 -1.27 10.92
N ARG A 263 -5.77 -0.50 10.21
CA ARG A 263 -5.72 -0.41 8.74
C ARG A 263 -4.59 0.50 8.30
N LEU A 264 -4.06 0.25 7.11
CA LEU A 264 -3.18 1.17 6.41
C LEU A 264 -4.04 2.06 5.52
N VAL A 265 -3.77 3.36 5.54
CA VAL A 265 -4.52 4.37 4.79
C VAL A 265 -3.56 5.21 3.98
N ASN A 266 -3.88 5.58 2.74
CA ASN A 266 -3.13 6.57 1.98
C ASN A 266 -4.05 7.71 1.54
N PHE A 267 -3.46 8.84 1.16
CA PHE A 267 -4.19 10.02 0.72
C PHE A 267 -3.74 10.45 -0.68
N ASP A 268 -4.71 10.80 -1.52
CA ASP A 268 -4.51 11.26 -2.90
C ASP A 268 -5.36 12.52 -3.17
N ASP A 269 -4.69 13.60 -3.54
CA ASP A 269 -5.27 14.88 -3.95
C ASP A 269 -4.76 15.29 -5.33
N THR A 270 -4.38 14.32 -6.17
CA THR A 270 -4.00 14.61 -7.55
C THR A 270 -5.15 15.27 -8.31
N ASP A 271 -4.82 16.01 -9.38
CA ASP A 271 -5.82 16.75 -10.15
C ASP A 271 -6.98 15.87 -10.65
N MET A 272 -6.69 14.61 -11.00
CA MET A 272 -7.71 13.64 -11.37
C MET A 272 -8.67 13.33 -10.21
N VAL A 273 -8.17 13.13 -8.98
CA VAL A 273 -9.05 12.96 -7.81
C VAL A 273 -9.84 14.24 -7.54
N MET A 274 -9.19 15.39 -7.67
CA MET A 274 -9.82 16.70 -7.44
C MET A 274 -10.93 17.03 -8.45
N GLN A 275 -10.84 16.53 -9.69
CA GLN A 275 -11.95 16.61 -10.65
C GLN A 275 -13.22 15.96 -10.10
N LEU A 276 -13.10 14.82 -9.41
CA LEU A 276 -14.24 14.15 -8.78
C LEU A 276 -14.62 14.87 -7.47
N VAL A 277 -13.74 14.92 -6.48
CA VAL A 277 -14.15 15.36 -5.12
C VAL A 277 -14.44 16.85 -5.02
N GLY A 278 -13.92 17.66 -5.94
CA GLY A 278 -14.22 19.10 -6.04
C GLY A 278 -15.29 19.44 -7.08
N GLY A 279 -15.65 18.51 -7.97
CA GLY A 279 -16.60 18.76 -9.05
C GLY A 279 -18.05 18.86 -8.55
N ALA A 280 -18.82 19.79 -9.13
CA ALA A 280 -20.23 20.01 -8.79
C ALA A 280 -21.11 18.75 -8.94
N GLU A 281 -20.77 17.87 -9.87
CA GLU A 281 -21.44 16.58 -10.11
C GLU A 281 -20.63 15.38 -9.61
N GLY A 282 -19.58 15.64 -8.83
CA GLY A 282 -18.67 14.61 -8.33
C GLY A 282 -19.34 13.60 -7.40
N LYS A 283 -20.15 14.10 -6.46
CA LYS A 283 -20.88 13.26 -5.50
C LYS A 283 -21.86 12.31 -6.19
N SER A 284 -22.65 12.83 -7.14
CA SER A 284 -23.60 12.00 -7.87
C SER A 284 -22.89 10.96 -8.74
N ALA A 285 -21.78 11.31 -9.38
CA ALA A 285 -20.98 10.35 -10.15
C ALA A 285 -20.35 9.27 -9.25
N ALA A 286 -19.77 9.64 -8.10
CA ALA A 286 -19.12 8.71 -7.18
C ALA A 286 -20.08 7.71 -6.53
N LEU A 287 -21.34 8.12 -6.30
CA LEU A 287 -22.37 7.32 -5.63
C LEU A 287 -23.33 6.63 -6.62
N ALA A 288 -23.13 6.77 -7.94
CA ALA A 288 -23.97 6.15 -8.96
C ALA A 288 -23.86 4.61 -8.97
N GLY A 289 -22.71 4.08 -8.53
CA GLY A 289 -22.41 2.65 -8.51
C GLY A 289 -21.00 2.37 -9.03
N PRO A 290 -20.46 1.17 -8.79
CA PRO A 290 -19.17 0.76 -9.32
C PRO A 290 -19.23 0.58 -10.84
N LEU A 291 -18.08 0.65 -11.51
CA LEU A 291 -18.03 0.54 -12.97
C LEU A 291 -17.62 -0.86 -13.44
N THR A 292 -16.71 -1.53 -12.75
CA THR A 292 -16.17 -2.83 -13.18
C THR A 292 -15.97 -3.77 -11.98
N PRO A 293 -15.91 -5.09 -12.21
CA PRO A 293 -15.56 -6.06 -11.17
C PRO A 293 -14.25 -5.72 -10.45
N ASP A 294 -13.22 -5.28 -11.19
CA ASP A 294 -11.93 -4.92 -10.60
C ASP A 294 -12.04 -3.74 -9.61
N HIS A 295 -12.89 -2.74 -9.90
CA HIS A 295 -13.13 -1.66 -8.95
C HIS A 295 -13.81 -2.17 -7.67
N ILE A 296 -14.77 -3.10 -7.78
CA ILE A 296 -15.49 -3.66 -6.62
C ILE A 296 -14.55 -4.44 -5.71
N VAL A 297 -13.74 -5.32 -6.29
CA VAL A 297 -12.86 -6.26 -5.56
C VAL A 297 -11.91 -5.54 -4.61
N TYR A 298 -11.33 -4.42 -5.05
CA TYR A 298 -10.30 -3.71 -4.28
C TYR A 298 -10.84 -2.48 -3.55
N CYS A 299 -11.83 -1.78 -4.11
CA CYS A 299 -12.33 -0.52 -3.55
C CYS A 299 -13.65 -0.66 -2.77
N LYS A 300 -14.28 -1.85 -2.80
CA LYS A 300 -15.69 -2.06 -2.46
C LYS A 300 -16.64 -1.35 -3.43
N PRO A 301 -17.92 -1.76 -3.52
CA PRO A 301 -18.87 -1.21 -4.50
C PRO A 301 -19.05 0.31 -4.49
N LEU A 302 -19.03 0.94 -3.31
CA LEU A 302 -19.31 2.37 -3.16
C LEU A 302 -18.31 3.02 -2.20
N PRO A 303 -17.85 4.25 -2.45
CA PRO A 303 -17.06 5.01 -1.48
C PRO A 303 -17.95 5.52 -0.34
N LEU A 304 -17.34 5.93 0.77
CA LEU A 304 -17.97 6.85 1.72
C LEU A 304 -17.71 8.29 1.25
N TRP A 305 -18.77 9.04 0.94
CA TRP A 305 -18.65 10.48 0.68
C TRP A 305 -18.75 11.26 1.98
N PHE A 306 -17.70 12.01 2.33
CA PHE A 306 -17.61 12.77 3.57
C PHE A 306 -17.44 14.26 3.30
N GLN A 307 -18.24 15.07 3.98
CA GLN A 307 -18.16 16.53 3.92
C GLN A 307 -17.49 17.03 5.18
N ALA A 308 -16.42 17.81 5.05
CA ALA A 308 -15.74 18.39 6.20
C ALA A 308 -15.38 19.84 5.93
N ALA A 309 -15.56 20.70 6.92
CA ALA A 309 -14.97 22.02 6.93
C ALA A 309 -13.56 21.92 7.54
N GLY A 310 -12.57 22.57 6.92
CA GLY A 310 -11.16 22.47 7.34
C GLY A 310 -10.81 23.20 8.64
N ASP A 311 -11.80 23.68 9.36
CA ASP A 311 -11.75 24.38 10.65
C ASP A 311 -12.58 23.69 11.74
N GLU A 312 -13.10 22.48 11.49
CA GLU A 312 -13.75 21.67 12.53
C GLU A 312 -12.78 21.22 13.62
N GLU A 313 -13.23 21.25 14.87
CA GLU A 313 -12.48 20.70 16.00
C GLU A 313 -12.26 19.19 15.81
N PRO A 314 -11.03 18.66 16.03
CA PRO A 314 -10.69 17.28 15.71
C PRO A 314 -11.65 16.24 16.30
N LYS A 315 -12.10 16.46 17.55
CA LYS A 315 -13.02 15.53 18.21
C LYS A 315 -14.39 15.43 17.53
N ALA A 316 -14.98 16.57 17.19
CA ALA A 316 -16.25 16.61 16.48
C ALA A 316 -16.14 15.95 15.10
N LEU A 317 -15.01 16.18 14.41
CA LEU A 317 -14.75 15.58 13.10
C LEU A 317 -14.66 14.05 13.18
N VAL A 318 -13.93 13.51 14.18
CA VAL A 318 -13.81 12.06 14.41
C VAL A 318 -15.15 11.43 14.78
N GLU A 319 -15.95 12.09 15.62
CA GLU A 319 -17.28 11.60 16.02
C GLU A 319 -18.24 11.52 14.83
N ARG A 320 -18.24 12.53 13.96
CA ARG A 320 -19.00 12.53 12.70
C ARG A 320 -18.54 11.43 11.77
N LEU A 321 -17.24 11.29 11.56
CA LEU A 321 -16.67 10.26 10.70
C LEU A 321 -17.04 8.85 11.20
N ARG A 322 -16.98 8.62 12.52
CA ARG A 322 -17.46 7.36 13.14
C ARG A 322 -18.93 7.11 12.85
N LYS A 323 -19.78 8.12 13.02
CA LYS A 323 -21.21 8.01 12.76
C LYS A 323 -21.47 7.62 11.30
N ASP A 324 -20.80 8.28 10.36
CA ASP A 324 -20.99 8.04 8.93
C ASP A 324 -20.45 6.66 8.51
N ILE A 325 -19.32 6.21 9.06
CA ILE A 325 -18.81 4.84 8.85
C ILE A 325 -19.76 3.79 9.42
N ASN A 326 -20.31 4.00 10.62
CA ASN A 326 -21.27 3.08 11.21
C ASN A 326 -22.56 2.99 10.38
N ALA A 327 -23.08 4.12 9.90
CA ALA A 327 -24.24 4.17 9.03
C ALA A 327 -23.96 3.45 7.69
N TYR A 328 -22.78 3.68 7.11
CA TYR A 328 -22.33 2.98 5.91
C TYR A 328 -22.29 1.46 6.14
N GLN A 329 -21.68 1.01 7.23
CA GLN A 329 -21.57 -0.42 7.54
C GLN A 329 -22.94 -1.07 7.76
N GLN A 330 -23.87 -0.37 8.43
CA GLN A 330 -25.24 -0.85 8.62
C GLN A 330 -26.00 -0.95 7.29
N GLN A 331 -25.77 0.01 6.38
CA GLN A 331 -26.45 0.05 5.09
C GLN A 331 -25.94 -1.02 4.11
N TYR A 332 -24.62 -1.23 4.06
CA TYR A 332 -23.99 -2.06 3.02
C TYR A 332 -23.45 -3.41 3.53
N GLY A 333 -23.33 -3.59 4.84
CA GLY A 333 -22.82 -4.83 5.45
C GLY A 333 -21.29 -4.95 5.51
N PHE A 334 -20.54 -3.93 5.04
CA PHE A 334 -19.08 -3.90 5.06
C PHE A 334 -18.55 -2.48 5.33
N LEU A 335 -17.27 -2.37 5.71
CA LEU A 335 -16.59 -1.09 5.92
C LEU A 335 -16.12 -0.47 4.59
N PRO A 336 -16.04 0.87 4.49
CA PRO A 336 -15.59 1.52 3.26
C PRO A 336 -14.06 1.39 3.09
N ASN A 337 -13.62 0.94 1.92
CA ASN A 337 -12.19 0.99 1.56
C ASN A 337 -11.78 2.35 1.01
N VAL A 338 -12.72 3.12 0.45
CA VAL A 338 -12.47 4.46 -0.11
C VAL A 338 -13.33 5.48 0.60
N VAL A 339 -12.72 6.57 1.06
CA VAL A 339 -13.39 7.73 1.65
C VAL A 339 -13.04 8.97 0.85
N LEU A 340 -14.04 9.61 0.26
CA LEU A 340 -13.89 10.82 -0.54
C LEU A 340 -14.24 12.03 0.32
N VAL A 341 -13.30 12.97 0.46
CA VAL A 341 -13.51 14.20 1.23
C VAL A 341 -13.69 15.36 0.27
N GLU A 342 -14.90 15.93 0.28
CA GLU A 342 -15.33 16.97 -0.65
C GLU A 342 -14.36 18.17 -0.65
N GLY A 343 -13.85 18.51 -1.84
CA GLY A 343 -12.89 19.59 -2.05
C GLY A 343 -11.49 19.39 -1.44
N ALA A 344 -11.20 18.23 -0.85
CA ALA A 344 -9.89 17.96 -0.22
C ALA A 344 -9.10 16.84 -0.90
N GLY A 345 -9.72 15.67 -1.15
CA GLY A 345 -9.03 14.53 -1.73
C GLY A 345 -9.69 13.19 -1.39
N MET A 346 -8.97 12.11 -1.61
CA MET A 346 -9.41 10.73 -1.40
C MET A 346 -8.49 10.00 -0.42
N PHE A 347 -9.08 9.27 0.52
CA PHE A 347 -8.38 8.26 1.31
C PHE A 347 -8.71 6.85 0.78
N ALA A 348 -7.69 6.01 0.62
CA ALA A 348 -7.89 4.59 0.37
C ALA A 348 -7.25 3.76 1.49
N SER A 349 -7.94 2.70 1.91
CA SER A 349 -7.56 1.88 3.04
C SER A 349 -7.61 0.38 2.74
N ALA A 350 -6.74 -0.37 3.40
CA ALA A 350 -6.74 -1.83 3.38
C ALA A 350 -6.03 -2.38 4.62
N GLU A 351 -5.98 -3.70 4.74
CA GLU A 351 -5.25 -4.43 5.79
C GLU A 351 -3.74 -4.15 5.71
N ASP A 352 -3.25 -3.76 4.53
CA ASP A 352 -1.87 -3.42 4.32
C ASP A 352 -1.60 -2.37 3.25
N LEU A 353 -0.34 -1.94 3.16
CA LEU A 353 0.10 -0.90 2.23
C LEU A 353 -0.09 -1.27 0.75
N THR A 354 0.11 -2.53 0.39
CA THR A 354 -0.05 -2.95 -1.01
C THR A 354 -1.53 -2.93 -1.39
N GLY A 355 -2.40 -3.41 -0.50
CA GLY A 355 -3.85 -3.33 -0.64
C GLY A 355 -4.34 -1.88 -0.71
N SER A 356 -3.85 -0.99 0.15
CA SER A 356 -4.31 0.41 0.14
C SER A 356 -3.83 1.14 -1.12
N GLU A 357 -2.63 0.85 -1.62
CA GLU A 357 -2.16 1.37 -2.92
C GLU A 357 -2.95 0.81 -4.10
N ARG A 358 -3.32 -0.47 -4.08
CA ARG A 358 -4.20 -1.06 -5.10
C ARG A 358 -5.57 -0.38 -5.09
N ALA A 359 -6.18 -0.21 -3.92
CA ALA A 359 -7.46 0.50 -3.78
C ALA A 359 -7.35 1.95 -4.30
N ARG A 360 -6.28 2.68 -3.98
CA ARG A 360 -6.02 4.04 -4.48
C ARG A 360 -5.90 4.07 -6.01
N LEU A 361 -5.13 3.15 -6.59
CA LEU A 361 -4.89 3.07 -8.02
C LEU A 361 -6.17 2.71 -8.80
N LEU A 362 -6.92 1.71 -8.33
CA LEU A 362 -8.15 1.26 -8.96
C LEU A 362 -9.26 2.30 -8.85
N TYR A 363 -9.34 3.03 -7.75
CA TYR A 363 -10.33 4.10 -7.63
C TYR A 363 -9.98 5.30 -8.52
N ARG A 364 -8.69 5.66 -8.67
CA ARG A 364 -8.27 6.65 -9.68
C ARG A 364 -8.67 6.22 -11.09
N ASN A 365 -8.49 4.95 -11.40
CA ASN A 365 -8.95 4.40 -12.68
C ASN A 365 -10.47 4.50 -12.84
N ALA A 366 -11.25 4.23 -11.79
CA ALA A 366 -12.70 4.44 -11.82
C ALA A 366 -13.07 5.90 -12.09
N ILE A 367 -12.32 6.86 -11.54
CA ILE A 367 -12.48 8.29 -11.83
C ILE A 367 -12.20 8.59 -13.30
N GLU A 368 -11.09 8.07 -13.84
CA GLU A 368 -10.71 8.25 -15.25
C GLU A 368 -11.77 7.66 -16.21
N VAL A 369 -12.23 6.44 -15.93
CA VAL A 369 -13.29 5.79 -16.70
C VAL A 369 -14.59 6.59 -16.63
N SER A 370 -15.00 7.02 -15.43
CA SER A 370 -16.20 7.86 -15.24
C SER A 370 -16.11 9.17 -16.03
N ALA A 371 -14.95 9.83 -15.95
CA ALA A 371 -14.70 11.08 -16.65
C ALA A 371 -14.77 10.90 -18.17
N GLY A 372 -14.15 9.84 -18.71
CA GLY A 372 -14.21 9.50 -20.12
C GLY A 372 -15.62 9.12 -20.57
N ALA A 373 -16.33 8.28 -19.83
CA ALA A 373 -17.70 7.88 -20.16
C ALA A 373 -18.64 9.09 -20.18
N LYS A 374 -18.46 10.02 -19.24
CA LYS A 374 -19.22 11.27 -19.17
C LYS A 374 -18.91 12.25 -20.30
N ARG A 375 -17.70 12.22 -20.87
CA ARG A 375 -17.37 12.95 -22.10
C ARG A 375 -18.15 12.43 -23.30
N LEU A 376 -18.32 11.12 -23.39
CA LEU A 376 -18.97 10.44 -24.52
C LEU A 376 -20.51 10.40 -24.40
N GLY A 377 -21.04 10.54 -23.19
CA GLY A 377 -22.46 10.43 -22.90
C GLY A 377 -22.74 10.38 -21.41
N LYS A 378 -23.55 9.39 -20.98
CA LYS A 378 -23.83 9.13 -19.57
C LYS A 378 -23.03 7.93 -19.09
N ILE A 379 -22.61 7.97 -17.83
CA ILE A 379 -21.96 6.85 -17.17
C ILE A 379 -22.99 5.72 -17.02
N ARG A 380 -22.62 4.50 -17.40
CA ARG A 380 -23.34 3.27 -17.08
C ARG A 380 -22.67 2.64 -15.84
N PRO A 381 -23.16 2.89 -14.62
CA PRO A 381 -22.73 2.13 -13.46
C PRO A 381 -23.33 0.73 -13.48
N MET A 382 -22.73 -0.18 -12.72
CA MET A 382 -23.35 -1.47 -12.39
C MET A 382 -24.49 -1.24 -11.39
N SER A 383 -25.63 -1.86 -11.65
CA SER A 383 -26.80 -1.89 -10.77
C SER A 383 -26.52 -2.67 -9.48
N PHE A 384 -27.39 -2.50 -8.48
CA PHE A 384 -27.32 -3.23 -7.21
C PHE A 384 -27.23 -4.75 -7.40
N GLN A 385 -28.04 -5.32 -8.29
CA GLN A 385 -28.04 -6.75 -8.55
C GLN A 385 -26.69 -7.21 -9.14
N GLU A 386 -26.18 -6.47 -10.13
CA GLU A 386 -24.93 -6.80 -10.81
C GLU A 386 -23.73 -6.73 -9.86
N TRP A 387 -23.59 -5.67 -9.04
CA TRP A 387 -22.46 -5.59 -8.12
C TRP A 387 -22.62 -6.44 -6.87
N ASN A 388 -23.84 -6.70 -6.39
CA ASN A 388 -24.08 -7.57 -5.24
C ASN A 388 -23.69 -9.03 -5.54
N PHE A 389 -23.89 -9.47 -6.78
CA PHE A 389 -23.37 -10.76 -7.27
C PHE A 389 -21.84 -10.84 -7.15
N ILE A 390 -21.13 -9.79 -7.58
CA ILE A 390 -19.65 -9.74 -7.52
C ILE A 390 -19.14 -9.68 -6.08
N GLU A 391 -19.74 -8.84 -5.23
CA GLU A 391 -19.28 -8.65 -3.85
C GLU A 391 -19.44 -9.94 -3.01
N HIS A 392 -20.41 -10.78 -3.32
CA HIS A 392 -20.68 -12.03 -2.58
C HIS A 392 -20.30 -13.31 -3.36
N GLY A 393 -19.89 -13.18 -4.63
CA GLY A 393 -19.48 -14.29 -5.47
C GLY A 393 -18.20 -14.95 -4.94
N GLU A 394 -18.13 -16.28 -5.03
CA GLU A 394 -17.03 -17.06 -4.45
C GLU A 394 -15.72 -16.81 -5.19
N VAL A 395 -15.80 -16.58 -6.50
CA VAL A 395 -14.63 -16.24 -7.34
C VAL A 395 -13.92 -14.98 -6.85
N GLU A 396 -14.70 -13.94 -6.54
CA GLU A 396 -14.16 -12.65 -6.15
C GLU A 396 -13.77 -12.64 -4.67
N ALA A 397 -14.46 -13.42 -3.83
CA ALA A 397 -13.97 -13.75 -2.50
C ALA A 397 -12.58 -14.43 -2.56
N TYR A 398 -12.38 -15.38 -3.48
CA TYR A 398 -11.08 -16.02 -3.68
C TYR A 398 -10.02 -15.04 -4.19
N ARG A 399 -10.33 -14.19 -5.18
CA ARG A 399 -9.40 -13.16 -5.68
C ARG A 399 -8.96 -12.20 -4.58
N ARG A 400 -9.89 -11.77 -3.72
CA ARG A 400 -9.58 -10.94 -2.53
C ARG A 400 -8.66 -11.68 -1.56
N ALA A 401 -8.98 -12.93 -1.24
CA ALA A 401 -8.17 -13.75 -0.34
C ALA A 401 -6.72 -13.95 -0.86
N ILE A 402 -6.55 -14.23 -2.16
CA ILE A 402 -5.22 -14.35 -2.76
C ILE A 402 -4.50 -13.00 -2.80
N SER A 403 -5.19 -11.92 -3.14
CA SER A 403 -4.62 -10.56 -3.16
C SER A 403 -4.14 -10.12 -1.78
N ALA A 404 -4.86 -10.50 -0.71
CA ALA A 404 -4.47 -10.26 0.67
C ALA A 404 -3.22 -11.06 1.08
N GLY A 405 -2.88 -12.13 0.36
CA GLY A 405 -1.71 -12.97 0.60
C GLY A 405 -1.79 -13.79 1.89
N ALA A 406 -0.68 -14.43 2.26
CA ALA A 406 -0.59 -15.12 3.55
C ALA A 406 -0.71 -14.10 4.69
N ARG A 407 -1.43 -14.47 5.76
CA ARG A 407 -1.58 -13.62 6.95
C ARG A 407 -0.20 -13.21 7.45
N ARG A 408 0.03 -11.89 7.50
CA ARG A 408 1.31 -11.34 7.94
C ARG A 408 1.60 -11.81 9.36
N GLN A 409 2.85 -12.20 9.58
CA GLN A 409 3.34 -12.64 10.87
C GLN A 409 4.33 -11.60 11.40
N GLY A 410 4.41 -11.52 12.73
CA GLY A 410 5.31 -10.60 13.42
C GLY A 410 4.56 -9.72 14.41
N ARG A 411 5.32 -9.13 15.33
CA ARG A 411 4.78 -8.37 16.47
C ARG A 411 4.23 -7.00 16.08
N ALA A 412 4.61 -6.49 14.90
CA ALA A 412 4.31 -5.14 14.46
C ALA A 412 3.41 -5.11 13.22
N VAL A 413 2.66 -6.18 12.97
CA VAL A 413 1.69 -6.26 11.87
C VAL A 413 0.62 -5.17 12.03
N GLY A 414 0.34 -4.45 10.94
CA GLY A 414 -0.59 -3.30 10.92
C GLY A 414 -0.02 -2.02 11.55
N LYS A 415 1.14 -2.11 12.22
CA LYS A 415 1.77 -0.94 12.86
C LYS A 415 2.58 -0.12 11.86
N VAL A 416 2.65 1.18 12.12
CA VAL A 416 3.51 2.13 11.42
C VAL A 416 4.41 2.81 12.43
N ALA A 417 5.71 2.72 12.19
CA ALA A 417 6.73 3.26 13.08
C ALA A 417 7.49 4.42 12.43
N VAL A 418 7.69 5.51 13.17
CA VAL A 418 8.61 6.59 12.80
C VAL A 418 9.88 6.44 13.62
N VAL A 419 11.04 6.38 12.95
CA VAL A 419 12.35 6.25 13.61
C VAL A 419 13.22 7.45 13.25
N THR A 420 13.72 8.18 14.26
CA THR A 420 14.56 9.37 14.05
C THR A 420 16.06 9.06 14.10
N GLY A 421 16.86 9.79 13.32
CA GLY A 421 18.29 9.49 13.18
C GLY A 421 18.52 8.11 12.56
N ALA A 422 17.73 7.76 11.54
CA ALA A 422 17.62 6.40 11.01
C ALA A 422 18.42 6.16 9.73
N ALA A 423 19.25 7.10 9.29
CA ALA A 423 20.15 6.86 8.16
C ALA A 423 21.27 5.84 8.47
N GLN A 424 21.55 5.57 9.76
CA GLN A 424 22.65 4.70 10.19
C GLN A 424 22.48 4.19 11.64
N GLY A 425 23.37 3.27 12.06
CA GLY A 425 23.49 2.80 13.43
C GLY A 425 22.19 2.18 13.98
N PHE A 426 21.91 2.42 15.27
CA PHE A 426 20.70 1.91 15.93
C PHE A 426 19.43 2.27 15.16
N GLY A 427 19.29 3.51 14.68
CA GLY A 427 18.06 3.93 14.01
C GLY A 427 17.78 3.12 12.73
N PHE A 428 18.80 2.88 11.92
CA PHE A 428 18.69 2.03 10.72
C PHE A 428 18.34 0.57 11.08
N GLU A 429 19.08 -0.02 12.02
CA GLU A 429 18.92 -1.43 12.38
C GLU A 429 17.58 -1.69 13.10
N ILE A 430 17.08 -0.74 13.89
CA ILE A 430 15.74 -0.78 14.49
C ILE A 430 14.66 -0.75 13.40
N ALA A 431 14.81 0.15 12.42
CA ALA A 431 13.87 0.25 11.30
C ALA A 431 13.80 -1.04 10.48
N GLU A 432 14.96 -1.63 10.18
CA GLU A 432 15.05 -2.91 9.46
C GLU A 432 14.36 -4.05 10.24
N ASP A 433 14.59 -4.15 11.55
CA ASP A 433 13.98 -5.20 12.38
C ASP A 433 12.46 -5.02 12.53
N LEU A 434 11.96 -3.78 12.64
CA LEU A 434 10.52 -3.50 12.66
C LEU A 434 9.81 -3.90 11.35
N VAL A 435 10.44 -3.67 10.19
CA VAL A 435 9.92 -4.14 8.89
C VAL A 435 9.89 -5.68 8.85
N ARG A 436 10.91 -6.34 9.40
CA ARG A 436 10.95 -7.80 9.55
C ARG A 436 9.80 -8.32 10.42
N GLN A 437 9.37 -7.56 11.42
CA GLN A 437 8.19 -7.84 12.26
C GLN A 437 6.84 -7.41 11.65
N GLY A 438 6.83 -6.93 10.40
CA GLY A 438 5.60 -6.63 9.66
C GLY A 438 5.12 -5.17 9.70
N ALA A 439 5.88 -4.26 10.33
CA ALA A 439 5.56 -2.84 10.33
C ALA A 439 5.79 -2.20 8.95
N CYS A 440 5.11 -1.07 8.70
CA CYS A 440 5.64 -0.07 7.77
C CYS A 440 6.49 0.93 8.55
N VAL A 441 7.60 1.40 8.00
CA VAL A 441 8.55 2.23 8.74
C VAL A 441 8.89 3.51 7.97
N VAL A 442 8.81 4.64 8.68
CA VAL A 442 9.30 5.93 8.23
C VAL A 442 10.64 6.18 8.89
N LEU A 443 11.70 6.10 8.09
CA LEU A 443 13.04 6.47 8.51
C LEU A 443 13.18 7.97 8.34
N THR A 444 13.66 8.66 9.36
CA THR A 444 13.87 10.11 9.31
C THR A 444 15.30 10.46 9.72
N ASP A 445 15.91 11.39 8.99
CA ASP A 445 17.26 11.89 9.25
C ASP A 445 17.45 13.27 8.61
N ILE A 446 18.42 14.06 9.08
CA ILE A 446 18.79 15.30 8.41
C ILE A 446 19.51 15.01 7.08
N ASN A 447 20.18 13.85 6.96
CA ASN A 447 20.78 13.38 5.72
C ASN A 447 19.71 12.75 4.81
N ALA A 448 19.15 13.56 3.91
CA ALA A 448 18.10 13.15 2.96
C ALA A 448 18.52 11.97 2.06
N GLU A 449 19.74 11.99 1.51
CA GLU A 449 20.24 10.93 0.64
C GLU A 449 20.47 9.63 1.42
N GLY A 450 21.09 9.75 2.59
CA GLY A 450 21.37 8.60 3.45
C GLY A 450 20.10 7.89 3.91
N VAL A 451 19.06 8.64 4.29
CA VAL A 451 17.80 8.04 4.75
C VAL A 451 16.97 7.43 3.62
N ALA A 452 17.04 8.00 2.42
CA ALA A 452 16.43 7.41 1.22
C ALA A 452 17.10 6.07 0.86
N ALA A 453 18.43 6.03 0.81
CA ALA A 453 19.20 4.82 0.52
C ALA A 453 18.97 3.73 1.58
N ALA A 454 18.85 4.12 2.86
CA ALA A 454 18.49 3.20 3.94
C ALA A 454 17.12 2.54 3.72
N ALA A 455 16.10 3.32 3.35
CA ALA A 455 14.76 2.80 3.07
C ALA A 455 14.75 1.86 1.85
N GLU A 456 15.47 2.20 0.78
CA GLU A 456 15.63 1.34 -0.41
C GLU A 456 16.27 0.00 -0.06
N LYS A 457 17.34 0.01 0.75
CA LYS A 457 18.00 -1.21 1.22
C LYS A 457 17.03 -2.12 1.98
N ILE A 458 16.22 -1.56 2.87
CA ILE A 458 15.20 -2.31 3.63
C ILE A 458 14.15 -2.89 2.68
N ASN A 459 13.65 -2.09 1.75
CA ASN A 459 12.63 -2.52 0.78
C ASN A 459 13.15 -3.63 -0.15
N ALA A 460 14.40 -3.54 -0.60
CA ALA A 460 15.04 -4.56 -1.42
C ALA A 460 15.16 -5.89 -0.66
N ALA A 461 15.59 -5.85 0.60
CA ALA A 461 15.68 -7.03 1.46
C ALA A 461 14.29 -7.65 1.74
N ALA A 462 13.28 -6.80 1.96
CA ALA A 462 11.91 -7.24 2.21
C ALA A 462 11.15 -7.66 0.93
N LYS A 463 11.69 -7.34 -0.27
CA LYS A 463 11.03 -7.48 -1.58
C LYS A 463 9.66 -6.81 -1.66
N ARG A 464 9.48 -5.71 -0.91
CA ARG A 464 8.22 -4.97 -0.81
C ARG A 464 8.45 -3.54 -0.30
N PRO A 465 7.64 -2.55 -0.71
CA PRO A 465 7.86 -1.14 -0.38
C PRO A 465 7.32 -0.76 1.01
N GLN A 466 7.83 -1.36 2.08
CA GLN A 466 7.37 -1.12 3.46
C GLN A 466 8.05 0.05 4.20
N ALA A 467 9.17 0.53 3.69
CA ALA A 467 9.96 1.61 4.28
C ALA A 467 9.98 2.85 3.38
N VAL A 468 10.00 4.04 4.00
CA VAL A 468 10.24 5.31 3.30
C VAL A 468 11.23 6.16 4.09
N GLY A 469 12.15 6.82 3.40
CA GLY A 469 13.09 7.78 3.97
C GLY A 469 12.58 9.21 3.80
N LEU A 470 12.52 9.99 4.87
CA LEU A 470 12.14 11.41 4.85
C LEU A 470 13.21 12.28 5.51
N ALA A 471 13.59 13.37 4.85
CA ALA A 471 14.46 14.37 5.45
C ALA A 471 13.72 15.06 6.60
N MET A 472 14.32 15.07 7.80
CA MET A 472 13.74 15.70 8.98
C MET A 472 14.83 16.18 9.95
N ASN A 473 14.78 17.46 10.29
CA ASN A 473 15.59 18.02 11.37
C ASN A 473 14.78 18.04 12.67
N VAL A 474 15.22 17.25 13.66
CA VAL A 474 14.54 17.17 14.97
C VAL A 474 14.57 18.47 15.76
N THR A 475 15.42 19.44 15.42
CA THR A 475 15.46 20.75 16.10
C THR A 475 14.53 21.78 15.50
N ASP A 476 13.80 21.44 14.43
CA ASP A 476 12.92 22.32 13.67
C ASP A 476 11.49 21.75 13.62
N GLY A 477 10.56 22.42 14.32
CA GLY A 477 9.16 22.01 14.38
C GLY A 477 8.46 22.01 13.01
N ALA A 478 8.83 22.91 12.10
CA ALA A 478 8.25 22.94 10.76
C ALA A 478 8.71 21.72 9.94
N SER A 479 9.99 21.34 10.06
CA SER A 479 10.54 20.13 9.47
C SER A 479 9.84 18.88 9.98
N ILE A 480 9.64 18.76 11.30
CA ILE A 480 8.92 17.64 11.92
C ILE A 480 7.47 17.58 11.44
N ALA A 481 6.75 18.70 11.49
CA ALA A 481 5.36 18.77 11.04
C ALA A 481 5.22 18.43 9.54
N GLY A 482 6.22 18.75 8.72
CA GLY A 482 6.29 18.37 7.32
C GLY A 482 6.45 16.86 7.14
N ALA A 483 7.43 16.25 7.83
CA ALA A 483 7.68 14.82 7.76
C ALA A 483 6.48 14.00 8.28
N PHE A 484 5.86 14.39 9.40
CA PHE A 484 4.68 13.70 9.93
C PHE A 484 3.47 13.83 9.03
N HIS A 485 3.28 14.99 8.38
CA HIS A 485 2.23 15.14 7.38
C HIS A 485 2.45 14.17 6.20
N GLN A 486 3.68 14.00 5.72
CA GLN A 486 3.99 13.02 4.67
C GLN A 486 3.77 11.57 5.15
N THR A 487 4.12 11.26 6.40
CA THR A 487 3.79 9.97 7.04
C THR A 487 2.28 9.71 7.00
N ILE A 488 1.46 10.69 7.37
CA ILE A 488 0.00 10.57 7.37
C ILE A 488 -0.55 10.44 5.95
N ARG A 489 -0.01 11.19 4.98
CA ARG A 489 -0.41 11.02 3.57
C ARG A 489 -0.11 9.62 3.04
N ARG A 490 0.99 9.02 3.46
CA ARG A 490 1.45 7.70 2.97
C ARG A 490 0.78 6.52 3.68
N PHE A 491 0.56 6.65 4.99
CA PHE A 491 0.18 5.55 5.87
C PHE A 491 -1.04 5.83 6.76
N GLY A 492 -1.57 7.05 6.71
CA GLY A 492 -2.71 7.49 7.51
C GLY A 492 -2.29 7.97 8.90
N GLY A 493 -1.07 7.71 9.35
CA GLY A 493 -0.65 7.97 10.71
C GLY A 493 0.46 7.02 11.12
N PHE A 494 0.74 6.98 12.41
CA PHE A 494 1.73 6.09 13.00
C PHE A 494 1.33 5.73 14.44
N ASP A 495 1.95 4.67 14.95
CA ASP A 495 1.59 4.06 16.24
C ASP A 495 2.79 3.95 17.17
N LEU A 496 3.99 4.01 16.60
CA LEU A 496 5.25 3.96 17.31
C LEU A 496 6.14 5.12 16.86
N LEU A 497 6.58 5.95 17.81
CA LEU A 497 7.68 6.90 17.59
C LEU A 497 8.92 6.41 18.35
N VAL A 498 9.95 6.00 17.62
CA VAL A 498 11.28 5.74 18.18
C VAL A 498 12.14 7.01 18.01
N SER A 499 12.25 7.79 19.09
CA SER A 499 13.09 8.99 19.11
C SER A 499 14.53 8.59 19.42
N ASN A 500 15.34 8.43 18.37
CA ASN A 500 16.71 7.91 18.45
C ASN A 500 17.80 8.95 18.12
N ALA A 501 17.43 10.11 17.57
CA ALA A 501 18.40 11.18 17.30
C ALA A 501 19.21 11.57 18.55
N GLY A 502 20.54 11.69 18.40
CA GLY A 502 21.40 12.13 19.48
C GLY A 502 22.84 12.42 19.07
N VAL A 503 23.43 13.43 19.70
CA VAL A 503 24.81 13.89 19.44
C VAL A 503 25.58 14.07 20.75
N LEU A 504 26.91 13.96 20.67
CA LEU A 504 27.80 14.11 21.82
C LEU A 504 29.00 14.98 21.46
N LYS A 505 29.35 15.91 22.35
CA LYS A 505 30.61 16.67 22.34
C LYS A 505 31.29 16.50 23.70
N ALA A 506 32.44 15.84 23.73
CA ALA A 506 33.18 15.61 24.97
C ALA A 506 34.02 16.84 25.33
N GLY A 507 34.02 17.24 26.60
CA GLY A 507 34.70 18.44 27.06
C GLY A 507 34.76 18.56 28.60
N SER A 508 35.80 19.24 29.10
CA SER A 508 35.87 19.67 30.50
C SER A 508 34.84 20.76 30.74
N VAL A 509 34.10 20.73 31.85
CA VAL A 509 33.17 21.83 32.20
C VAL A 509 33.86 23.19 32.34
N LYS A 510 35.17 23.19 32.62
CA LYS A 510 35.97 24.41 32.73
C LYS A 510 36.17 25.13 31.40
N ASP A 511 36.10 24.40 30.29
CA ASP A 511 36.56 24.86 28.97
C ASP A 511 35.56 24.50 27.84
N GLN A 512 34.41 23.90 28.17
CA GLN A 512 33.42 23.48 27.17
C GLN A 512 32.81 24.72 26.51
N PRO A 513 32.86 24.85 25.17
CA PRO A 513 32.21 25.95 24.48
C PRO A 513 30.69 25.92 24.68
N GLU A 514 30.09 27.07 24.96
CA GLU A 514 28.63 27.23 25.12
C GLU A 514 27.87 26.71 23.90
N LYS A 515 28.33 27.05 22.69
CA LYS A 515 27.76 26.55 21.42
C LYS A 515 27.67 25.02 21.32
N ASP A 516 28.61 24.29 21.94
CA ASP A 516 28.60 22.83 21.93
C ASP A 516 27.59 22.29 22.95
N PHE A 517 27.41 23.00 24.08
CA PHE A 517 26.36 22.71 25.05
C PHE A 517 24.96 22.95 24.44
N ASP A 518 24.77 24.10 23.77
CA ASP A 518 23.54 24.45 23.07
C ASP A 518 23.21 23.46 21.98
N PHE A 519 24.19 23.08 21.16
CA PHE A 519 24.00 22.08 20.11
C PHE A 519 23.54 20.73 20.68
N VAL A 520 24.21 20.23 21.72
CA VAL A 520 23.88 18.94 22.34
C VAL A 520 22.49 18.98 22.97
N THR A 521 22.13 20.05 23.67
CA THR A 521 20.81 20.18 24.30
C THR A 521 19.70 20.42 23.28
N ALA A 522 19.94 21.21 22.24
CA ALA A 522 19.01 21.43 21.13
C ALA A 522 18.61 20.12 20.45
N VAL A 523 19.57 19.24 20.18
CA VAL A 523 19.29 17.95 19.52
C VAL A 523 18.72 16.94 20.50
N ASN A 524 19.39 16.67 21.63
CA ASN A 524 19.05 15.52 22.48
C ASN A 524 17.83 15.77 23.38
N TYR A 525 17.62 17.01 23.82
CA TYR A 525 16.59 17.37 24.78
C TYR A 525 15.42 18.07 24.09
N LYS A 526 15.67 19.26 23.50
CA LYS A 526 14.63 20.02 22.79
C LYS A 526 14.10 19.23 21.58
N GLY A 527 14.97 18.55 20.83
CA GLY A 527 14.53 17.76 19.68
C GLY A 527 13.60 16.62 20.06
N TYR A 528 13.85 15.95 21.19
CA TYR A 528 12.91 14.94 21.71
C TYR A 528 11.55 15.57 22.06
N PHE A 529 11.55 16.68 22.80
CA PHE A 529 10.33 17.43 23.11
C PHE A 529 9.54 17.80 21.85
N LEU A 530 10.18 18.38 20.83
CA LEU A 530 9.50 18.79 19.60
C LEU A 530 8.88 17.59 18.87
N CYS A 531 9.61 16.46 18.76
CA CYS A 531 9.05 15.25 18.16
C CYS A 531 7.80 14.75 18.91
N VAL A 532 7.81 14.77 20.25
CA VAL A 532 6.63 14.39 21.05
C VAL A 532 5.50 15.40 20.89
N GLN A 533 5.78 16.69 20.94
CA GLN A 533 4.80 17.77 20.78
C GLN A 533 4.03 17.65 19.46
N HIS A 534 4.71 17.27 18.38
CA HIS A 534 4.06 17.09 17.07
C HIS A 534 3.40 15.71 16.92
N ALA A 535 3.85 14.69 17.67
CA ALA A 535 3.28 13.34 17.60
C ALA A 535 2.02 13.20 18.44
N ALA A 536 1.99 13.79 19.64
CA ALA A 536 0.91 13.61 20.60
C ALA A 536 -0.48 13.89 20.01
N PRO A 537 -0.75 15.01 19.31
CA PRO A 537 -2.08 15.26 18.75
C PRO A 537 -2.53 14.21 17.72
N ILE A 538 -1.59 13.64 16.96
CA ILE A 538 -1.86 12.61 15.94
C ILE A 538 -2.26 11.30 16.62
N LEU A 539 -1.50 10.89 17.66
CA LEU A 539 -1.77 9.69 18.42
C LEU A 539 -3.08 9.80 19.22
N ALA A 540 -3.35 10.99 19.78
CA ALA A 540 -4.60 11.30 20.47
C ALA A 540 -5.82 11.15 19.56
N VAL A 541 -5.75 11.63 18.31
CA VAL A 541 -6.83 11.42 17.32
C VAL A 541 -7.07 9.92 17.06
N GLN A 542 -6.00 9.12 16.94
CA GLN A 542 -6.14 7.68 16.74
C GLN A 542 -6.78 6.98 17.95
N HIS A 543 -6.39 7.37 19.16
CA HIS A 543 -7.00 6.86 20.40
C HIS A 543 -8.45 7.30 20.56
N LEU A 544 -8.77 8.56 20.25
CA LEU A 544 -10.14 9.07 20.24
C LEU A 544 -11.03 8.29 19.27
N ALA A 545 -10.49 7.92 18.11
CA ALA A 545 -11.15 7.06 17.14
C ALA A 545 -11.34 5.62 17.66
N ARG A 546 -10.45 5.10 18.51
CA ARG A 546 -10.65 3.79 19.14
C ARG A 546 -9.91 3.68 20.49
N PRO A 547 -10.59 3.93 21.62
CA PRO A 547 -9.92 3.99 22.95
C PRO A 547 -9.25 2.69 23.40
N SER A 548 -9.59 1.55 22.78
CA SER A 548 -8.92 0.28 23.08
C SER A 548 -7.50 0.19 22.49
N LEU A 549 -7.15 1.06 21.54
CA LEU A 549 -5.85 1.04 20.87
C LEU A 549 -4.90 2.01 21.54
N TRP A 550 -3.70 1.50 21.82
CA TRP A 550 -2.61 2.24 22.45
C TRP A 550 -1.46 2.45 21.46
N SER A 551 -0.75 3.56 21.66
CA SER A 551 0.43 3.94 20.90
C SER A 551 1.65 4.05 21.82
N ASP A 552 2.84 3.98 21.24
CA ASP A 552 4.10 3.99 21.98
C ASP A 552 5.02 5.12 21.49
N ILE A 553 5.59 5.86 22.44
CA ILE A 553 6.73 6.74 22.22
C ILE A 553 7.89 6.16 23.00
N ILE A 554 8.97 5.81 22.31
CA ILE A 554 10.17 5.21 22.89
C ILE A 554 11.36 6.09 22.58
N GLN A 555 11.97 6.68 23.62
CA GLN A 555 13.23 7.38 23.47
C GLN A 555 14.40 6.38 23.55
N ILE A 556 15.30 6.42 22.57
CA ILE A 556 16.62 5.81 22.71
C ILE A 556 17.52 6.79 23.48
N ASN A 557 17.55 6.60 24.78
CA ASN A 557 18.34 7.38 25.73
C ASN A 557 19.77 6.80 25.82
N SER A 558 20.31 6.65 27.02
CA SER A 558 21.67 6.16 27.27
C SER A 558 21.81 5.78 28.74
N LYS A 559 22.73 4.88 29.06
CA LYS A 559 23.22 4.72 30.44
C LYS A 559 23.65 6.06 31.08
N SER A 560 24.08 7.04 30.29
CA SER A 560 24.44 8.38 30.78
C SER A 560 23.25 9.25 31.18
N GLY A 561 22.01 8.81 30.94
CA GLY A 561 20.81 9.37 31.58
C GLY A 561 20.56 8.81 32.99
N LEU A 562 21.21 7.71 33.36
CA LEU A 562 21.06 7.07 34.67
C LEU A 562 22.21 7.40 35.62
N VAL A 563 23.40 7.63 35.07
CA VAL A 563 24.60 7.99 35.84
C VAL A 563 25.41 9.05 35.12
N GLY A 564 25.93 10.02 35.89
CA GLY A 564 26.78 11.09 35.39
C GLY A 564 27.97 10.56 34.57
N SER A 565 28.38 11.31 33.55
CA SER A 565 29.43 10.91 32.61
C SER A 565 30.56 11.93 32.62
N ASN A 566 31.73 11.54 33.11
CA ASN A 566 32.89 12.42 33.22
C ASN A 566 33.24 13.03 31.85
N ARG A 567 33.44 14.36 31.81
CA ARG A 567 33.70 15.17 30.61
C ARG A 567 32.63 15.10 29.52
N ASN A 568 31.40 14.75 29.88
CA ASN A 568 30.25 14.68 28.96
C ASN A 568 29.03 15.36 29.61
N GLY A 569 29.24 16.49 30.30
CA GLY A 569 28.21 17.17 31.11
C GLY A 569 26.94 17.51 30.32
N ALA A 570 27.08 18.17 29.17
CA ALA A 570 25.95 18.48 28.28
C ALA A 570 25.17 17.23 27.85
N TYR A 571 25.89 16.17 27.45
CA TYR A 571 25.28 14.93 27.00
C TYR A 571 24.54 14.22 28.14
N ALA A 572 25.20 14.00 29.28
CA ALA A 572 24.57 13.36 30.44
C ALA A 572 23.38 14.19 30.92
N GLY A 573 23.53 15.50 31.10
CA GLY A 573 22.43 16.40 31.48
C GLY A 573 21.24 16.30 30.52
N SER A 574 21.48 16.32 29.21
CA SER A 574 20.42 16.16 28.21
C SER A 574 19.73 14.79 28.27
N LYS A 575 20.46 13.72 28.63
CA LYS A 575 19.94 12.35 28.73
C LYS A 575 19.18 12.12 30.04
N PHE A 576 19.63 12.69 31.16
CA PHE A 576 18.87 12.77 32.42
C PHE A 576 17.58 13.56 32.21
N GLY A 577 17.68 14.74 31.58
CA GLY A 577 16.52 15.55 31.21
C GLY A 577 15.55 14.80 30.31
N GLY A 578 16.05 14.02 29.34
CA GLY A 578 15.23 13.15 28.49
C GLY A 578 14.38 12.14 29.28
N ILE A 579 14.92 11.56 30.35
CA ILE A 579 14.15 10.68 31.25
C ILE A 579 13.09 11.47 32.02
N GLY A 580 13.44 12.68 32.50
CA GLY A 580 12.47 13.58 33.12
C GLY A 580 11.30 13.91 32.18
N LEU A 581 11.60 14.24 30.91
CA LEU A 581 10.58 14.44 29.88
C LEU A 581 9.75 13.17 29.64
N THR A 582 10.37 11.99 29.54
CA THR A 582 9.64 10.72 29.42
C THR A 582 8.64 10.55 30.55
N GLN A 583 9.01 10.82 31.80
CA GLN A 583 8.11 10.71 32.95
C GLN A 583 6.99 11.74 32.88
N SER A 584 7.30 13.01 32.57
CA SER A 584 6.28 14.06 32.45
C SER A 584 5.28 13.76 31.32
N PHE A 585 5.77 13.40 30.13
CA PHE A 585 4.92 13.07 29.00
C PHE A 585 4.11 11.80 29.23
N ALA A 586 4.63 10.81 29.97
CA ALA A 586 3.88 9.62 30.33
C ALA A 586 2.68 9.92 31.23
N LEU A 587 2.82 10.88 32.15
CA LEU A 587 1.73 11.30 33.04
C LEU A 587 0.63 12.05 32.28
N GLU A 588 1.02 12.86 31.30
CA GLU A 588 0.09 13.64 30.48
C GLU A 588 -0.58 12.74 29.43
N LEU A 589 0.20 12.11 28.55
CA LEU A 589 -0.31 11.45 27.35
C LEU A 589 -0.97 10.07 27.60
N VAL A 590 -1.02 9.61 28.85
CA VAL A 590 -1.79 8.40 29.20
C VAL A 590 -3.29 8.61 28.96
N GLU A 591 -3.80 9.84 29.09
CA GLU A 591 -5.21 10.18 28.79
C GLU A 591 -5.53 10.08 27.29
N ASP A 592 -4.50 10.20 26.45
CA ASP A 592 -4.53 10.02 25.00
C ASP A 592 -4.17 8.58 24.58
N GLY A 593 -4.07 7.64 25.53
CA GLY A 593 -3.72 6.25 25.26
C GLY A 593 -2.31 6.06 24.71
N VAL A 594 -1.36 6.91 25.09
CA VAL A 594 0.04 6.85 24.68
C VAL A 594 0.94 6.45 25.84
N LYS A 595 1.70 5.37 25.67
CA LYS A 595 2.80 5.02 26.58
C LYS A 595 4.05 5.76 26.16
N VAL A 596 4.77 6.36 27.11
CA VAL A 596 6.03 7.06 26.86
C VAL A 596 7.11 6.45 27.73
N ASN A 597 8.14 5.88 27.11
CA ASN A 597 9.21 5.17 27.81
C ASN A 597 10.58 5.54 27.22
N SER A 598 11.63 5.23 27.97
CA SER A 598 13.03 5.43 27.61
C SER A 598 13.77 4.11 27.69
N ILE A 599 14.54 3.77 26.66
CA ILE A 599 15.54 2.70 26.72
C ILE A 599 16.89 3.34 26.97
N CYS A 600 17.68 2.80 27.89
CA CYS A 600 19.00 3.31 28.27
C CYS A 600 20.10 2.30 27.88
N PRO A 601 20.56 2.29 26.61
CA PRO A 601 21.61 1.37 26.18
C PRO A 601 22.94 1.62 26.88
N GLY A 602 23.71 0.53 27.00
CA GLY A 602 25.14 0.57 27.26
C GLY A 602 25.93 1.12 26.06
N ASN A 603 27.22 0.81 25.98
CA ASN A 603 28.05 1.30 24.89
C ASN A 603 27.83 0.47 23.62
N PHE A 604 27.39 1.08 22.53
CA PHE A 604 27.34 0.45 21.21
C PHE A 604 28.67 0.65 20.48
N PHE A 605 29.65 -0.20 20.80
CA PHE A 605 31.04 -0.02 20.36
C PHE A 605 31.23 -0.05 18.85
N ASP A 606 30.40 -0.82 18.14
CA ASP A 606 30.51 -0.95 16.68
C ASP A 606 29.74 0.14 15.93
N GLY A 607 28.87 0.88 16.62
CA GLY A 607 28.07 1.96 16.05
C GLY A 607 28.86 3.25 15.79
N PRO A 608 28.35 4.12 14.90
CA PRO A 608 29.08 5.29 14.38
C PRO A 608 29.53 6.26 15.49
N LEU A 609 28.75 6.39 16.57
CA LEU A 609 29.14 7.24 17.70
C LEU A 609 30.47 6.80 18.33
N TRP A 610 30.76 5.50 18.38
CA TRP A 610 31.98 4.96 19.00
C TRP A 610 33.10 4.74 17.98
N SER A 611 32.77 4.12 16.85
CA SER A 611 33.73 3.56 15.89
C SER A 611 34.12 4.51 14.76
N ASP A 612 33.47 5.67 14.60
CA ASP A 612 33.84 6.62 13.54
C ASP A 612 35.34 7.00 13.62
N PRO A 613 36.08 6.89 12.52
CA PRO A 613 37.54 6.99 12.53
C PRO A 613 38.06 8.41 12.82
N ASN A 614 37.20 9.43 12.67
CA ASN A 614 37.58 10.83 12.81
C ASN A 614 37.04 11.46 14.10
N ASN A 615 35.78 11.14 14.40
CA ASN A 615 34.92 11.77 15.39
C ASN A 615 34.32 10.75 16.38
N GLY A 616 34.63 9.45 16.26
CA GLY A 616 34.12 8.43 17.18
C GLY A 616 34.67 8.59 18.59
N LEU A 617 33.92 8.12 19.59
CA LEU A 617 34.31 8.24 21.00
C LEU A 617 35.64 7.56 21.31
N PHE A 618 36.00 6.46 20.63
CA PHE A 618 37.32 5.85 20.83
C PHE A 618 38.45 6.82 20.51
N VAL A 619 38.32 7.52 19.39
CA VAL A 619 39.29 8.52 18.92
C VAL A 619 39.28 9.75 19.82
N GLN A 620 38.10 10.28 20.15
CA GLN A 620 37.98 11.43 21.06
C GLN A 620 38.56 11.14 22.45
N TYR A 621 38.30 9.95 23.01
CA TYR A 621 38.77 9.57 24.34
C TYR A 621 40.27 9.29 24.39
N LEU A 622 40.84 8.74 23.32
CA LEU A 622 42.29 8.60 23.18
C LEU A 622 42.95 9.98 23.12
N ARG A 623 42.45 10.89 22.28
CA ARG A 623 43.00 12.26 22.11
C ARG A 623 42.91 13.09 23.40
N THR A 624 41.81 12.99 24.14
CA THR A 624 41.58 13.75 25.38
C THR A 624 42.23 13.12 26.62
N GLY A 625 42.90 11.97 26.49
CA GLY A 625 43.50 11.26 27.61
C GLY A 625 42.48 10.77 28.65
N LYS A 626 41.24 10.51 28.22
CA LYS A 626 40.13 10.15 29.14
C LYS A 626 40.36 8.79 29.82
N VAL A 627 41.05 7.86 29.15
CA VAL A 627 41.46 6.57 29.71
C VAL A 627 42.95 6.64 30.05
N PRO A 628 43.31 6.72 31.34
CA PRO A 628 44.71 6.75 31.75
C PRO A 628 45.49 5.55 31.22
N GLY A 629 46.64 5.80 30.58
CA GLY A 629 47.54 4.77 30.06
C GLY A 629 47.17 4.16 28.70
N ALA A 630 46.04 4.53 28.09
CA ALA A 630 45.68 4.05 26.75
C ALA A 630 46.60 4.66 25.69
N LYS A 631 47.16 3.83 24.80
CA LYS A 631 48.01 4.25 23.67
C LYS A 631 47.34 4.05 22.32
N THR A 632 46.36 3.15 22.25
CA THR A 632 45.63 2.77 21.04
C THR A 632 44.12 2.82 21.24
N ILE A 633 43.36 2.81 20.14
CA ILE A 633 41.90 2.65 20.17
C ILE A 633 41.50 1.32 20.83
N ALA A 634 42.28 0.26 20.62
CA ALA A 634 42.03 -1.05 21.22
C ALA A 634 42.17 -1.00 22.75
N ASP A 635 43.12 -0.24 23.29
CA ASP A 635 43.26 -0.03 24.73
C ASP A 635 42.03 0.67 25.31
N VAL A 636 41.52 1.69 24.62
CA VAL A 636 40.30 2.39 25.03
C VAL A 636 39.11 1.43 24.99
N ARG A 637 38.94 0.65 23.93
CA ARG A 637 37.86 -0.35 23.79
C ARG A 637 37.88 -1.35 24.94
N LYS A 638 39.02 -2.00 25.18
CA LYS A 638 39.20 -2.99 26.24
C LYS A 638 38.88 -2.39 27.62
N ALA A 639 39.34 -1.17 27.90
CA ALA A 639 39.08 -0.49 29.17
C ALA A 639 37.59 -0.20 29.42
N TYR A 640 36.80 -0.01 28.36
CA TYR A 640 35.34 0.17 28.49
C TYR A 640 34.58 -1.16 28.52
N GLU A 641 35.05 -2.19 27.81
CA GLU A 641 34.50 -3.55 27.88
C GLU A 641 34.64 -4.15 29.29
N THR A 642 35.79 -3.96 29.95
CA THR A 642 36.00 -4.44 31.33
C THR A 642 35.03 -3.80 32.35
N LYS A 643 34.45 -2.64 32.04
CA LYS A 643 33.45 -1.98 32.89
C LYS A 643 32.04 -2.53 32.70
N VAL A 644 31.83 -3.45 31.77
CA VAL A 644 30.54 -4.09 31.51
C VAL A 644 30.61 -5.52 32.07
N PRO A 645 29.80 -5.88 33.09
CA PRO A 645 29.82 -7.23 33.66
C PRO A 645 29.62 -8.35 32.63
N MET A 646 28.81 -8.14 31.59
CA MET A 646 28.63 -9.09 30.48
C MET A 646 29.79 -9.11 29.46
N GLY A 647 30.85 -8.33 29.67
CA GLY A 647 32.11 -8.38 28.90
C GLY A 647 32.06 -7.89 27.46
N ARG A 648 30.95 -7.27 27.01
CA ARG A 648 30.80 -6.77 25.63
C ARG A 648 29.99 -5.48 25.55
N GLY A 649 30.03 -4.84 24.38
CA GLY A 649 29.13 -3.73 24.04
C GLY A 649 27.67 -4.17 23.87
N CYS A 650 26.76 -3.21 23.97
CA CYS A 650 25.35 -3.35 23.62
C CYS A 650 25.20 -3.40 22.09
N THR A 651 24.29 -4.23 21.61
CA THR A 651 23.98 -4.41 20.18
C THR A 651 22.51 -4.10 19.91
N THR A 652 22.14 -3.84 18.65
CA THR A 652 20.73 -3.58 18.30
C THR A 652 19.78 -4.72 18.69
N PRO A 653 20.12 -6.00 18.53
CA PRO A 653 19.30 -7.09 19.07
C PRO A 653 19.01 -7.00 20.57
N ASP A 654 19.92 -6.44 21.38
CA ASP A 654 19.66 -6.21 22.81
C ASP A 654 18.62 -5.09 23.01
N VAL A 655 18.74 -4.01 22.23
CA VAL A 655 17.80 -2.87 22.25
C VAL A 655 16.42 -3.27 21.74
N MET A 656 16.33 -4.06 20.66
CA MET A 656 15.07 -4.52 20.09
C MET A 656 14.26 -5.36 21.08
N LYS A 657 14.90 -6.19 21.92
CA LYS A 657 14.20 -6.92 22.98
C LYS A 657 13.51 -5.98 23.97
N ALA A 658 14.14 -4.85 24.30
CA ALA A 658 13.54 -3.84 25.17
C ALA A 658 12.43 -3.05 24.44
N ILE A 659 12.58 -2.77 23.15
CA ILE A 659 11.50 -2.16 22.34
C ILE A 659 10.28 -3.06 22.33
N TYR A 660 10.44 -4.36 22.06
CA TYR A 660 9.34 -5.31 22.06
C TYR A 660 8.69 -5.46 23.43
N TYR A 661 9.50 -5.51 24.49
CA TYR A 661 8.98 -5.51 25.86
C TYR A 661 8.06 -4.30 26.09
N LEU A 662 8.51 -3.09 25.75
CA LEU A 662 7.73 -1.86 25.95
C LEU A 662 6.48 -1.81 25.09
N MET A 663 6.54 -2.29 23.84
CA MET A 663 5.36 -2.40 22.97
C MET A 663 4.33 -3.38 23.52
N ASP A 664 4.77 -4.57 23.95
CA ASP A 664 3.91 -5.66 24.41
C ASP A 664 3.32 -5.39 25.81
N GLN A 665 4.01 -4.60 26.65
CA GLN A 665 3.59 -4.28 28.01
C GLN A 665 2.37 -3.35 28.03
N LYS A 666 1.32 -3.75 28.76
CA LYS A 666 0.04 -3.01 28.85
C LYS A 666 -0.08 -2.13 30.09
N TYR A 667 0.72 -2.35 31.13
CA TYR A 667 0.58 -1.68 32.43
C TYR A 667 1.82 -0.86 32.84
N GLU A 668 2.60 -0.40 31.87
CA GLU A 668 3.84 0.34 32.13
C GLU A 668 4.00 1.56 31.22
N THR A 669 4.31 2.70 31.82
CA THR A 669 4.68 3.95 31.14
C THR A 669 5.60 4.76 32.05
N GLY A 670 6.36 5.71 31.50
CA GLY A 670 7.26 6.60 32.22
C GLY A 670 8.59 5.96 32.65
N GLN A 671 8.93 4.77 32.15
CA GLN A 671 10.09 4.01 32.63
C GLN A 671 11.37 4.32 31.88
N ALA A 672 12.50 4.15 32.57
CA ALA A 672 13.84 4.18 32.00
C ALA A 672 14.46 2.78 32.09
N VAL A 673 14.35 2.01 31.01
CA VAL A 673 14.75 0.60 30.96
C VAL A 673 16.25 0.47 30.67
N PRO A 674 17.07 -0.04 31.60
CA PRO A 674 18.51 -0.20 31.38
C PRO A 674 18.81 -1.40 30.47
N VAL A 675 19.57 -1.18 29.38
CA VAL A 675 20.10 -2.22 28.49
C VAL A 675 21.62 -2.14 28.50
N THR A 676 22.21 -2.37 29.67
CA THR A 676 23.59 -1.96 29.97
C THR A 676 24.58 -3.11 30.19
N GLY A 677 24.15 -4.36 30.01
CA GLY A 677 24.98 -5.53 30.29
C GLY A 677 25.42 -5.64 31.75
N GLY A 678 24.59 -5.14 32.68
CA GLY A 678 24.86 -5.09 34.12
C GLY A 678 25.69 -3.88 34.56
N GLN A 679 26.10 -2.99 33.64
CA GLN A 679 26.95 -1.84 34.00
C GLN A 679 26.23 -0.80 34.87
N VAL A 680 24.91 -0.69 34.74
CA VAL A 680 24.05 0.11 35.61
C VAL A 680 22.91 -0.79 36.07
N MET A 681 22.77 -0.97 37.38
CA MET A 681 21.66 -1.65 38.04
C MET A 681 20.90 -0.59 38.82
N LEU A 682 19.59 -0.46 38.57
CA LEU A 682 18.74 0.49 39.30
C LEU A 682 18.49 -0.06 40.71
N SER A 683 18.62 0.79 41.72
CA SER A 683 18.50 0.45 43.15
C SER A 683 17.12 0.74 43.70
#